data_AF-A0A158B089-F1
#
_entry.id   AF-A0A158B089-F1
#
_cell.length_a   1.000
_cell.length_b   1.000
_cell.length_c   1.000
_cell.angle_alpha   90.00
_cell.angle_beta   90.00
_cell.angle_gamma   90.00
#
_symmetry.space_group_name_H-M   'P 1'
#
loop_
_entity.id
_entity.type
_entity.pdbx_description
1 polymer ?
#
loop_
_entity_poly.entity_id
_entity_poly.type
_entity_poly.pdbx_seq_one_letter_code
_entity_poly.pdbx_strand_id
1 'polypeptide(L)'
;MTALVRDLMPIAGAGGGGGKGGGSGGSSAPVEAPDSLRSIQYARVINLICEGEVEGIVGGAQGIFVDDTRLQNADGTWNFSGAAVEWRSGTASQQPIAGFSATESESSVGVAVTAAAPVVRSITNPNMTSFRITLGFNALTTLDPTNGNLSGASVTLGIDVQRNGGGFARIYTDTVDGKTTSRYQRSYRIDLMSRFGTIGGTFDFRVVRVTPDATSVNVTDKFQWETMTEIVDSQLIYPYSALAGVQIDASTFKAIPKLAFDIKMRRIQVPSNYDPTTRAYTGIWDGTFKIAWSDNPAWVVYDLVTTARFGLGNYLSAALVDKWTLYTIAQYCDALVPDGFGGMEPRYTCNVYVQARSEAIGLLQQFASIFNGLLFWTGGALTFAADMPADTTVVYGRSNIIDGVFNYVGTPLNQRHTTALITWNDPGNKYQQAIEYVEDQEGVTRWGVRALEVQAFGCTSRGQAHRIGNWALLSERLLGETVTFRTGMNAAFSRPGDVFATTDETRAGLRMSGRVMSATASTIRIDAPITVGIAQFSVMLPNGTFETRTTTNAYGSTDTVTVNPPFSVAPTRGSVWSYQSSDLVNEQWRCVGVTEDDDGNVEISGIAYRPDKFAAIELGLQLQPLPTSIIDPFNVGPCTELKVKESKYQMSPVVVAARATFSWLAPLGAVRFNVLYQKGSDAPVYIQSGMPSIDVQPTEEGQWTFTVWAINAIGVTSPPATIVVQLRALNQPPGDVKGFQLDIYNDSAQLGWLPATDLDVMVGGQVHIRYSTRLTTAVTWEEASPIAQFAGSQTSGFVALMKGTYLAKFRNSSGAFSTNAAYIISTTGPLRDYNLVVDMAQQPTFTGTKVNCEVRTGVLYLSQNADRTAVALHAEYYFMPKFIDLAKVYTIRCSAYMEGAVYGLLDDVDSWPDFDARLDVDGSKIDEGGAMVMVSTTNKDPATAAEADWSTYKRLVVSDLTFRAARFMLQEVVPDLTTGMGIITLGVKVDVPDRIESRNNVAIAAAGTTIKFTVPFKDAPAISIIAQGLASGDKWTITGQSATGFTIAFQNSAGTAIAKTCDWIARGYGYEHVALAGLGQQDLERADLDVLIAQRAAIGPVMQQRNELGDWL
;
A
#
# COMPACT_ATOMS: atom_id res chain seq x y z
N MET A 1 -41.19 -16.83 50.14
CA MET A 1 -41.67 -17.94 51.00
C MET A 1 -40.73 -17.97 52.19
N THR A 2 -41.09 -17.65 53.42
CA THR A 2 -42.28 -18.01 54.22
C THR A 2 -42.64 -16.80 55.10
N ALA A 3 -43.94 -16.54 55.24
CA ALA A 3 -44.51 -15.30 55.77
C ALA A 3 -44.66 -15.28 57.30
N LEU A 4 -44.63 -14.07 57.89
CA LEU A 4 -45.54 -13.48 58.91
C LEU A 4 -44.94 -12.12 59.36
N VAL A 5 -45.43 -10.97 58.87
CA VAL A 5 -46.47 -10.10 59.51
C VAL A 5 -45.92 -9.44 60.80
N ARG A 6 -45.87 -8.11 61.02
CA ARG A 6 -46.73 -6.98 60.62
C ARG A 6 -46.03 -5.64 60.93
N ASP A 7 -46.43 -4.62 60.19
CA ASP A 7 -46.13 -3.20 60.40
C ASP A 7 -46.42 -2.67 61.81
N LEU A 8 -45.50 -1.84 62.28
CA LEU A 8 -45.65 -0.93 63.42
C LEU A 8 -46.08 0.45 62.91
N MET A 9 -47.15 0.98 63.50
CA MET A 9 -47.26 2.28 64.22
C MET A 9 -48.74 2.76 64.24
N PRO A 10 -49.18 3.71 65.10
CA PRO A 10 -48.65 4.23 66.37
C PRO A 10 -49.71 4.40 67.51
N ILE A 11 -49.19 4.62 68.73
CA ILE A 11 -49.61 5.50 69.86
C ILE A 11 -51.09 5.97 70.04
N ALA A 12 -51.52 5.75 71.30
CA ALA A 12 -52.48 6.48 72.18
C ALA A 12 -54.00 6.43 71.95
N GLY A 13 -54.73 6.09 73.02
CA GLY A 13 -56.17 6.36 73.16
C GLY A 13 -56.75 5.77 74.43
N ALA A 14 -57.17 6.65 75.35
CA ALA A 14 -57.83 6.35 76.62
C ALA A 14 -59.20 5.65 76.45
N GLY A 15 -59.65 4.94 77.49
CA GLY A 15 -61.01 4.39 77.55
C GLY A 15 -61.44 3.99 78.95
N GLY A 16 -62.05 4.93 79.67
CA GLY A 16 -62.94 4.62 80.79
C GLY A 16 -64.33 4.24 80.31
N GLY A 17 -65.03 3.40 81.07
CA GLY A 17 -66.45 3.09 80.85
C GLY A 17 -66.92 1.86 81.62
N GLY A 18 -67.60 2.08 82.75
CA GLY A 18 -68.24 1.05 83.58
C GLY A 18 -69.38 0.31 82.86
N GLY A 19 -70.03 -0.68 83.43
CA GLY A 19 -70.02 -1.25 84.76
C GLY A 19 -71.21 -2.21 84.86
N LYS A 20 -71.22 -3.13 85.82
CA LYS A 20 -72.43 -3.61 86.52
C LYS A 20 -72.07 -4.63 87.61
N GLY A 21 -72.51 -4.33 88.83
CA GLY A 21 -73.16 -5.32 89.68
C GLY A 21 -72.33 -5.97 90.79
N GLY A 22 -72.20 -5.27 91.92
CA GLY A 22 -72.61 -5.81 93.22
C GLY A 22 -71.69 -6.82 93.94
N GLY A 23 -70.99 -6.32 94.96
CA GLY A 23 -71.22 -6.82 96.32
C GLY A 23 -70.29 -7.89 96.89
N SER A 24 -69.31 -7.40 97.65
CA SER A 24 -68.71 -7.99 98.87
C SER A 24 -67.52 -8.96 98.74
N GLY A 25 -66.37 -8.47 99.24
CA GLY A 25 -65.51 -9.22 100.15
C GLY A 25 -64.38 -10.07 99.55
N GLY A 26 -63.39 -9.44 98.89
CA GLY A 26 -62.13 -10.10 98.56
C GLY A 26 -60.97 -9.11 98.59
N SER A 27 -60.09 -9.25 99.57
CA SER A 27 -58.80 -8.55 99.64
C SER A 27 -58.00 -8.76 98.33
N SER A 28 -57.54 -7.69 97.69
CA SER A 28 -56.60 -7.81 96.56
C SER A 28 -55.32 -8.49 97.05
N ALA A 29 -54.88 -9.54 96.36
CA ALA A 29 -53.57 -10.13 96.62
C ALA A 29 -52.48 -9.06 96.40
N PRO A 30 -51.46 -8.98 97.28
CA PRO A 30 -50.33 -8.07 97.10
C PRO A 30 -49.69 -8.22 95.72
N VAL A 31 -49.45 -7.12 95.02
CA VAL A 31 -48.78 -7.10 93.71
C VAL A 31 -47.36 -6.55 93.87
N GLU A 32 -46.39 -7.32 93.40
CA GLU A 32 -44.98 -6.91 93.34
C GLU A 32 -44.67 -6.23 91.99
N ALA A 33 -44.15 -5.01 92.03
CA ALA A 33 -43.67 -4.33 90.83
C ALA A 33 -42.43 -5.06 90.24
N PRO A 34 -42.23 -5.07 88.91
CA PRO A 34 -41.02 -5.64 88.32
C PRO A 34 -39.77 -4.84 88.75
N ASP A 35 -38.63 -5.52 88.85
CA ASP A 35 -37.34 -4.86 89.13
C ASP A 35 -36.95 -3.96 87.94
N SER A 36 -36.79 -2.68 88.21
CA SER A 36 -36.53 -1.62 87.20
C SER A 36 -35.07 -1.17 87.15
N LEU A 37 -34.26 -1.50 88.17
CA LEU A 37 -32.84 -1.14 88.24
C LEU A 37 -31.97 -2.32 87.80
N ARG A 38 -31.28 -2.17 86.67
CA ARG A 38 -30.31 -3.16 86.15
C ARG A 38 -28.91 -2.56 86.15
N SER A 39 -27.92 -3.35 86.56
CA SER A 39 -26.51 -2.94 86.48
C SER A 39 -26.14 -2.76 85.01
N ILE A 40 -25.56 -1.60 84.69
CA ILE A 40 -25.09 -1.24 83.35
C ILE A 40 -23.59 -1.50 83.25
N GLN A 41 -23.16 -2.10 82.15
CA GLN A 41 -21.75 -2.28 81.81
C GLN A 41 -21.50 -1.66 80.44
N TYR A 42 -20.35 -1.02 80.24
CA TYR A 42 -20.00 -0.36 78.98
C TYR A 42 -18.90 -1.14 78.26
N ALA A 43 -19.09 -1.40 76.97
CA ALA A 43 -18.03 -1.82 76.08
C ALA A 43 -17.31 -0.58 75.54
N ARG A 44 -15.98 -0.57 75.60
CA ARG A 44 -15.12 0.51 75.08
C ARG A 44 -14.16 -0.08 74.06
N VAL A 45 -14.22 0.39 72.82
CA VAL A 45 -13.39 -0.09 71.71
C VAL A 45 -12.62 1.08 71.12
N ILE A 46 -11.30 0.96 71.00
CA ILE A 46 -10.47 1.87 70.20
C ILE A 46 -10.23 1.23 68.84
N ASN A 47 -10.59 1.92 67.77
CA ASN A 47 -10.32 1.52 66.40
C ASN A 47 -9.22 2.39 65.80
N LEU A 48 -8.20 1.75 65.23
CA LEU A 48 -7.26 2.41 64.32
C LEU A 48 -7.91 2.47 62.93
N ILE A 49 -8.20 3.67 62.46
CA ILE A 49 -8.94 3.88 61.21
C ILE A 49 -7.98 3.95 60.03
N CYS A 50 -6.93 4.77 60.15
CA CYS A 50 -5.99 5.02 59.07
C CYS A 50 -4.64 5.52 59.59
N GLU A 51 -3.59 5.29 58.83
CA GLU A 51 -2.28 5.93 59.02
C GLU A 51 -2.25 7.27 58.27
N GLY A 52 -1.91 8.35 58.96
CA GLY A 52 -1.90 9.73 58.47
C GLY A 52 -3.08 10.56 58.95
N GLU A 53 -3.02 11.88 58.68
CA GLU A 53 -4.10 12.80 59.01
C GLU A 53 -5.29 12.60 58.08
N VAL A 54 -6.50 12.48 58.62
CA VAL A 54 -7.76 12.31 57.89
C VAL A 54 -8.66 13.53 58.06
N GLU A 55 -9.54 13.78 57.10
CA GLU A 55 -10.47 14.92 57.12
C GLU A 55 -11.52 14.77 58.24
N GLY A 56 -12.06 13.55 58.42
CA GLY A 56 -12.95 13.23 59.53
C GLY A 56 -14.20 12.46 59.13
N ILE A 57 -14.94 12.02 60.16
CA ILE A 57 -16.18 11.25 60.01
C ILE A 57 -17.29 12.16 59.47
N VAL A 58 -17.99 11.70 58.44
CA VAL A 58 -19.08 12.45 57.79
C VAL A 58 -20.22 12.64 58.81
N GLY A 59 -20.56 13.89 59.10
CA GLY A 59 -21.60 14.21 60.09
C GLY A 59 -21.25 13.84 61.54
N GLY A 60 -19.97 13.61 61.86
CA GLY A 60 -19.54 13.26 63.22
C GLY A 60 -20.11 11.91 63.68
N ALA A 61 -20.84 11.86 64.79
CA ALA A 61 -21.42 10.61 65.28
C ALA A 61 -22.51 10.03 64.35
N GLN A 62 -23.05 10.82 63.41
CA GLN A 62 -24.03 10.36 62.42
C GLN A 62 -23.43 9.39 61.38
N GLY A 63 -22.13 9.49 61.13
CA GLY A 63 -21.38 8.62 60.22
C GLY A 63 -20.84 7.35 60.87
N ILE A 64 -21.19 7.08 62.14
CA ILE A 64 -20.79 5.86 62.85
C ILE A 64 -21.97 4.90 62.88
N PHE A 65 -21.73 3.65 62.54
CA PHE A 65 -22.74 2.60 62.51
C PHE A 65 -22.36 1.47 63.45
N VAL A 66 -23.32 1.01 64.24
CA VAL A 66 -23.21 -0.15 65.15
C VAL A 66 -24.21 -1.20 64.67
N ASP A 67 -23.73 -2.36 64.23
CA ASP A 67 -24.53 -3.41 63.57
C ASP A 67 -25.49 -2.81 62.54
N ASP A 68 -24.93 -2.02 61.60
CA ASP A 68 -25.64 -1.38 60.49
C ASP A 68 -26.67 -0.29 60.86
N THR A 69 -26.80 0.03 62.16
CA THR A 69 -27.66 1.10 62.69
C THR A 69 -26.82 2.34 63.02
N ARG A 70 -27.26 3.53 62.59
CA ARG A 70 -26.55 4.79 62.89
C ARG A 70 -26.45 4.99 64.40
N LEU A 71 -25.32 5.49 64.89
CA LEU A 71 -25.13 5.81 66.29
C LEU A 71 -25.96 7.04 66.70
N GLN A 72 -26.02 8.03 65.82
CA GLN A 72 -26.83 9.24 65.96
C GLN A 72 -27.68 9.45 64.70
N ASN A 73 -28.96 9.78 64.88
CA ASN A 73 -29.88 10.10 63.79
C ASN A 73 -29.60 11.47 63.18
N ALA A 74 -30.20 11.73 62.01
CA ALA A 74 -30.07 13.00 61.31
C ALA A 74 -30.61 14.20 62.12
N ASP A 75 -31.57 13.96 63.03
CA ASP A 75 -32.14 14.96 63.95
C ASP A 75 -31.28 15.19 65.22
N GLY A 76 -30.16 14.48 65.37
CA GLY A 76 -29.26 14.58 66.52
C GLY A 76 -29.61 13.67 67.70
N THR A 77 -30.68 12.86 67.60
CA THR A 77 -31.03 11.89 68.65
C THR A 77 -30.09 10.68 68.64
N TRP A 78 -29.75 10.15 69.82
CA TRP A 78 -28.89 8.97 69.96
C TRP A 78 -29.72 7.69 69.91
N ASN A 79 -29.33 6.73 69.07
CA ASN A 79 -30.01 5.43 69.00
C ASN A 79 -29.62 4.47 70.14
N PHE A 80 -28.51 4.77 70.84
CA PHE A 80 -27.99 3.93 71.91
C PHE A 80 -27.77 4.77 73.18
N SER A 81 -28.37 4.36 74.29
CA SER A 81 -28.22 5.05 75.58
C SER A 81 -26.80 4.90 76.13
N GLY A 82 -26.21 5.99 76.61
CA GLY A 82 -24.85 5.98 77.17
C GLY A 82 -23.73 5.80 76.15
N ALA A 83 -24.04 5.97 74.86
CA ALA A 83 -23.04 6.01 73.80
C ALA A 83 -22.15 7.26 73.93
N ALA A 84 -20.84 7.08 73.77
CA ALA A 84 -19.87 8.18 73.72
C ALA A 84 -18.80 7.90 72.67
N VAL A 85 -18.34 8.95 72.00
CA VAL A 85 -17.35 8.85 70.91
C VAL A 85 -16.22 9.84 71.15
N GLU A 86 -14.99 9.36 71.07
CA GLU A 86 -13.77 10.15 71.05
C GLU A 86 -13.10 9.99 69.68
N TRP A 87 -12.78 11.10 69.03
CA TRP A 87 -12.17 11.11 67.70
C TRP A 87 -10.79 11.77 67.72
N ARG A 88 -9.82 11.18 67.01
CA ARG A 88 -8.54 11.81 66.71
C ARG A 88 -8.27 11.71 65.21
N SER A 89 -8.05 12.84 64.57
CA SER A 89 -7.85 12.93 63.12
C SER A 89 -6.46 12.48 62.66
N GLY A 90 -5.55 12.08 63.56
CA GLY A 90 -4.21 11.65 63.15
C GLY A 90 -3.19 12.78 62.97
N THR A 91 -3.34 13.92 63.66
CA THR A 91 -2.33 14.99 63.61
C THR A 91 -1.05 14.58 64.35
N ALA A 92 0.06 15.27 64.05
CA ALA A 92 1.35 15.06 64.71
C ALA A 92 1.28 15.33 66.22
N SER A 93 0.56 16.39 66.62
CA SER A 93 0.41 16.85 68.01
C SER A 93 -0.98 16.53 68.58
N GLN A 94 -1.47 15.32 68.34
CA GLN A 94 -2.79 14.89 68.82
C GLN A 94 -2.78 14.56 70.32
N GLN A 95 -3.90 14.82 70.99
CA GLN A 95 -4.07 14.52 72.41
C GLN A 95 -4.41 13.04 72.63
N PRO A 96 -4.04 12.43 73.77
CA PRO A 96 -4.45 11.07 74.11
C PRO A 96 -5.98 10.89 74.10
N ILE A 97 -6.44 9.65 73.85
CA ILE A 97 -7.86 9.30 73.98
C ILE A 97 -8.15 9.01 75.46
N ALA A 98 -8.99 9.83 76.09
CA ALA A 98 -9.29 9.73 77.51
C ALA A 98 -10.23 8.55 77.81
N GLY A 99 -9.89 7.74 78.82
CA GLY A 99 -10.81 6.75 79.41
C GLY A 99 -10.88 5.37 78.75
N PHE A 100 -10.04 5.07 77.76
CA PHE A 100 -10.03 3.77 77.06
C PHE A 100 -8.86 2.84 77.41
N SER A 101 -7.78 3.35 78.01
CA SER A 101 -6.64 2.54 78.44
C SER A 101 -6.17 3.02 79.82
N ALA A 102 -6.16 2.14 80.82
CA ALA A 102 -5.82 2.49 82.19
C ALA A 102 -5.31 1.30 83.01
N THR A 103 -4.48 1.59 84.00
CA THR A 103 -4.17 0.66 85.10
C THR A 103 -5.14 0.93 86.25
N GLU A 104 -5.91 -0.07 86.63
CA GLU A 104 -6.90 0.01 87.71
C GLU A 104 -6.40 -0.72 88.96
N SER A 105 -6.43 -0.06 90.12
CA SER A 105 -6.13 -0.65 91.43
C SER A 105 -7.37 -0.52 92.30
N GLU A 106 -8.09 -1.62 92.50
CA GLU A 106 -9.33 -1.65 93.28
C GLU A 106 -9.07 -2.03 94.74
N SER A 107 -9.76 -1.36 95.65
CA SER A 107 -9.80 -1.70 97.07
C SER A 107 -11.24 -1.68 97.60
N SER A 108 -11.52 -2.60 98.52
CA SER A 108 -12.84 -2.73 99.15
C SER A 108 -13.01 -1.71 100.27
N VAL A 109 -14.14 -1.02 100.29
CA VAL A 109 -14.56 -0.07 101.33
C VAL A 109 -15.63 -0.70 102.23
N GLY A 110 -16.74 -1.16 101.65
CA GLY A 110 -17.81 -1.90 102.32
C GLY A 110 -18.53 -1.17 103.48
N VAL A 111 -18.69 0.16 103.41
CA VAL A 111 -19.28 0.95 104.51
C VAL A 111 -20.63 1.56 104.11
N ALA A 112 -21.66 1.37 104.93
CA ALA A 112 -22.97 1.99 104.75
C ALA A 112 -22.92 3.52 104.93
N VAL A 113 -23.58 4.24 104.03
CA VAL A 113 -23.65 5.71 104.08
C VAL A 113 -25.02 6.13 104.63
N THR A 114 -25.04 6.87 105.74
CA THR A 114 -26.27 7.40 106.35
C THR A 114 -26.26 8.92 106.30
N ALA A 115 -27.43 9.55 106.49
CA ALA A 115 -27.53 11.02 106.45
C ALA A 115 -26.72 11.68 107.57
N ALA A 116 -26.58 11.01 108.74
CA ALA A 116 -25.79 11.49 109.87
C ALA A 116 -24.29 11.19 109.77
N ALA A 117 -23.90 10.17 108.99
CA ALA A 117 -22.51 9.70 108.90
C ALA A 117 -22.04 9.63 107.43
N PRO A 118 -21.53 10.73 106.86
CA PRO A 118 -20.89 10.69 105.56
C PRO A 118 -19.57 9.89 105.61
N VAL A 119 -19.27 9.14 104.55
CA VAL A 119 -18.07 8.29 104.49
C VAL A 119 -16.98 9.00 103.70
N VAL A 120 -15.82 9.23 104.32
CA VAL A 120 -14.64 9.85 103.70
C VAL A 120 -13.53 8.81 103.49
N ARG A 121 -12.84 8.86 102.34
CA ARG A 121 -11.60 8.12 102.08
C ARG A 121 -10.57 9.02 101.44
N SER A 122 -9.34 8.94 101.96
CA SER A 122 -8.18 9.68 101.50
C SER A 122 -7.33 8.83 100.56
N ILE A 123 -6.83 9.45 99.50
CA ILE A 123 -5.96 8.80 98.50
C ILE A 123 -4.72 9.66 98.29
N THR A 124 -3.56 9.01 98.37
CA THR A 124 -2.25 9.66 98.34
C THR A 124 -1.47 9.37 97.05
N ASN A 125 -2.01 8.56 96.13
CA ASN A 125 -1.35 8.23 94.87
C ASN A 125 -1.20 9.48 93.98
N PRO A 126 0.03 9.99 93.77
CA PRO A 126 0.25 11.24 93.04
C PRO A 126 0.02 11.09 91.53
N ASN A 127 -0.02 9.85 91.02
CA ASN A 127 -0.15 9.56 89.59
C ASN A 127 -1.59 9.23 89.18
N MET A 128 -2.54 9.25 90.12
CA MET A 128 -3.96 8.95 89.83
C MET A 128 -4.56 10.03 88.92
N THR A 129 -5.07 9.62 87.76
CA THR A 129 -5.72 10.52 86.80
C THR A 129 -7.23 10.54 86.98
N SER A 130 -7.80 9.40 87.33
CA SER A 130 -9.23 9.21 87.55
C SER A 130 -9.47 8.37 88.79
N PHE A 131 -10.64 8.53 89.39
CA PHE A 131 -11.07 7.76 90.54
C PHE A 131 -12.48 7.21 90.31
N ARG A 132 -12.72 5.94 90.63
CA ARG A 132 -14.06 5.33 90.53
C ARG A 132 -14.58 4.94 91.90
N ILE A 133 -15.79 5.39 92.21
CA ILE A 133 -16.54 5.03 93.42
C ILE A 133 -17.67 4.12 93.01
N THR A 134 -17.73 2.90 93.55
CA THR A 134 -18.85 1.99 93.33
C THR A 134 -19.74 1.97 94.57
N LEU A 135 -21.00 2.32 94.38
CA LEU A 135 -22.04 2.27 95.40
C LEU A 135 -22.90 1.04 95.17
N GLY A 136 -23.22 0.34 96.25
CA GLY A 136 -24.04 -0.86 96.25
C GLY A 136 -25.36 -0.66 96.99
N PHE A 137 -26.41 -1.18 96.39
CA PHE A 137 -27.77 -1.21 96.89
C PHE A 137 -28.19 -2.67 96.97
N ASN A 138 -28.32 -3.22 98.18
CA ASN A 138 -28.70 -4.63 98.34
C ASN A 138 -30.17 -4.87 97.96
N ALA A 139 -31.03 -3.89 98.23
CA ALA A 139 -32.42 -3.82 97.78
C ALA A 139 -32.88 -2.34 97.81
N LEU A 140 -33.81 -1.99 96.92
CA LEU A 140 -34.53 -0.72 96.93
C LEU A 140 -36.02 -1.04 96.77
N THR A 141 -36.77 -0.97 97.87
CA THR A 141 -38.18 -1.38 97.90
C THR A 141 -39.00 -0.58 98.90
N THR A 142 -40.25 -0.29 98.56
CA THR A 142 -41.26 0.27 99.48
C THR A 142 -42.45 -0.70 99.56
N LEU A 143 -42.76 -1.18 100.76
CA LEU A 143 -43.93 -2.00 101.06
C LEU A 143 -45.08 -1.09 101.53
N ASP A 144 -46.21 -1.11 100.85
CA ASP A 144 -47.40 -0.39 101.32
C ASP A 144 -48.13 -1.23 102.39
N PRO A 145 -48.22 -0.75 103.65
CA PRO A 145 -48.81 -1.51 104.75
C PRO A 145 -50.34 -1.70 104.63
N THR A 146 -51.00 -1.00 103.71
CA THR A 146 -52.46 -1.02 103.57
C THR A 146 -52.94 -2.07 102.56
N ASN A 147 -52.15 -2.35 101.52
CA ASN A 147 -52.49 -3.28 100.44
C ASN A 147 -51.42 -4.38 100.20
N GLY A 148 -50.28 -4.31 100.89
CA GLY A 148 -49.17 -5.27 100.77
C GLY A 148 -48.31 -5.11 99.52
N ASN A 149 -48.58 -4.14 98.65
CA ASN A 149 -47.86 -3.98 97.39
C ASN A 149 -46.40 -3.59 97.61
N LEU A 150 -45.50 -4.17 96.81
CA LEU A 150 -44.06 -3.89 96.85
C LEU A 150 -43.66 -3.06 95.62
N SER A 151 -43.35 -1.79 95.84
CA SER A 151 -42.93 -0.82 94.81
C SER A 151 -41.47 -0.39 95.00
N GLY A 152 -40.98 0.51 94.15
CA GLY A 152 -39.62 1.03 94.24
C GLY A 152 -39.40 1.99 95.41
N ALA A 153 -38.13 2.25 95.73
CA ALA A 153 -37.73 3.29 96.67
C ALA A 153 -36.76 4.26 95.97
N SER A 154 -36.65 5.47 96.51
CA SER A 154 -35.81 6.53 95.94
C SER A 154 -34.84 7.07 96.99
N VAL A 155 -33.57 7.22 96.62
CA VAL A 155 -32.53 7.77 97.49
C VAL A 155 -31.65 8.75 96.71
N THR A 156 -31.45 9.95 97.27
CA THR A 156 -30.53 10.94 96.70
C THR A 156 -29.21 10.89 97.43
N LEU A 157 -28.13 10.78 96.67
CA LEU A 157 -26.76 10.74 97.16
C LEU A 157 -25.94 11.88 96.57
N GLY A 158 -24.85 12.23 97.27
CA GLY A 158 -23.86 13.20 96.85
C GLY A 158 -22.46 12.61 96.94
N ILE A 159 -21.59 13.00 96.01
CA ILE A 159 -20.16 12.69 96.05
C ILE A 159 -19.42 14.03 96.07
N ASP A 160 -18.69 14.28 97.14
CA ASP A 160 -17.84 15.45 97.31
C ASP A 160 -16.36 15.07 97.20
N VAL A 161 -15.54 16.02 96.74
CA VAL A 161 -14.09 15.86 96.63
C VAL A 161 -13.39 17.07 97.24
N GLN A 162 -12.33 16.81 98.00
CA GLN A 162 -11.42 17.79 98.57
C GLN A 162 -10.00 17.46 98.11
N ARG A 163 -9.19 18.48 97.82
CA ARG A 163 -7.77 18.34 97.44
C ARG A 163 -6.88 19.04 98.47
N ASN A 164 -5.80 18.38 98.91
CA ASN A 164 -4.78 18.91 99.81
C ASN A 164 -5.33 19.66 101.04
N GLY A 165 -6.37 19.14 101.67
CA GLY A 165 -6.96 19.78 102.86
C GLY A 165 -7.83 21.03 102.57
N GLY A 166 -8.20 21.32 101.32
CA GLY A 166 -9.10 22.42 100.94
C GLY A 166 -10.58 22.23 101.39
N GLY A 167 -11.53 22.93 100.78
CA GLY A 167 -12.96 22.66 101.03
C GLY A 167 -13.48 21.46 100.24
N PHE A 168 -14.47 20.73 100.79
CA PHE A 168 -15.21 19.72 100.01
C PHE A 168 -16.11 20.40 98.98
N ALA A 169 -15.93 20.05 97.70
CA ALA A 169 -16.78 20.47 96.60
C ALA A 169 -17.65 19.30 96.13
N ARG A 170 -18.96 19.52 95.96
CA ARG A 170 -19.91 18.53 95.43
C ARG A 170 -19.64 18.29 93.94
N ILE A 171 -19.27 17.07 93.57
CA ILE A 171 -18.97 16.65 92.18
C ILE A 171 -20.15 15.95 91.53
N TYR A 172 -20.85 15.08 92.26
CA TYR A 172 -22.06 14.42 91.78
C TYR A 172 -23.19 14.57 92.77
N THR A 173 -24.39 14.85 92.28
CA THR A 173 -25.65 14.64 93.01
C THR A 173 -26.53 13.78 92.13
N ASP A 174 -27.02 12.67 92.64
CA ASP A 174 -27.75 11.68 91.86
C ASP A 174 -28.88 11.09 92.70
N THR A 175 -30.00 10.78 92.05
CA THR A 175 -31.16 10.14 92.67
C THR A 175 -31.32 8.77 92.04
N VAL A 176 -31.16 7.72 92.85
CA VAL A 176 -31.44 6.34 92.44
C VAL A 176 -32.90 6.07 92.77
N ASP A 177 -33.74 5.94 91.75
CA ASP A 177 -35.18 5.70 91.88
C ASP A 177 -35.58 4.43 91.11
N GLY A 178 -36.21 3.49 91.80
CA GLY A 178 -36.70 2.26 91.20
C GLY A 178 -36.81 1.10 92.18
N LYS A 179 -37.16 -0.07 91.66
CA LYS A 179 -37.25 -1.31 92.44
C LYS A 179 -36.10 -2.24 92.10
N THR A 180 -35.44 -2.78 93.12
CA THR A 180 -34.59 -3.97 92.97
C THR A 180 -34.68 -4.83 94.22
N THR A 181 -34.81 -6.14 94.01
CA THR A 181 -34.73 -7.16 95.07
C THR A 181 -33.38 -7.87 95.10
N SER A 182 -32.55 -7.59 94.10
CA SER A 182 -31.21 -8.13 93.93
C SER A 182 -30.16 -7.03 94.01
N ARG A 183 -28.91 -7.40 94.30
CA ARG A 183 -27.81 -6.45 94.48
C ARG A 183 -27.61 -5.63 93.21
N TYR A 184 -27.79 -4.31 93.33
CA TYR A 184 -27.58 -3.33 92.28
C TYR A 184 -26.34 -2.50 92.61
N GLN A 185 -25.43 -2.37 91.65
CA GLN A 185 -24.24 -1.55 91.77
C GLN A 185 -24.28 -0.40 90.78
N ARG A 186 -23.84 0.77 91.22
CA ARG A 186 -23.70 1.98 90.41
C ARG A 186 -22.33 2.60 90.65
N SER A 187 -21.55 2.77 89.59
CA SER A 187 -20.19 3.31 89.66
C SER A 187 -20.10 4.72 89.09
N TYR A 188 -19.35 5.59 89.76
CA TYR A 188 -19.11 6.98 89.39
C TYR A 188 -17.62 7.18 89.15
N ARG A 189 -17.24 7.50 87.91
CA ARG A 189 -15.86 7.81 87.55
C ARG A 189 -15.67 9.33 87.58
N ILE A 190 -14.70 9.80 88.35
CA ILE A 190 -14.29 11.20 88.50
C ILE A 190 -12.94 11.35 87.81
N ASP A 191 -12.89 12.13 86.73
CA ASP A 191 -11.63 12.55 86.12
C ASP A 191 -11.08 13.75 86.89
N LEU A 192 -9.88 13.60 87.45
CA LEU A 192 -9.25 14.64 88.27
C LEU A 192 -8.60 15.73 87.42
N MET A 193 -8.10 15.38 86.23
CA MET A 193 -7.40 16.32 85.38
C MET A 193 -8.37 17.35 84.79
N SER A 194 -9.50 16.91 84.24
CA SER A 194 -10.51 17.83 83.69
C SER A 194 -11.17 18.71 84.76
N ARG A 195 -11.24 18.24 86.01
CA ARG A 195 -11.92 18.95 87.10
C ARG A 195 -11.03 19.94 87.85
N PHE A 196 -9.76 19.60 88.05
CA PHE A 196 -8.85 20.41 88.87
C PHE A 196 -7.67 20.99 88.08
N GLY A 197 -7.56 20.70 86.77
CA GLY A 197 -6.54 21.25 85.86
C GLY A 197 -5.11 20.78 86.13
N THR A 198 -4.87 19.94 87.14
CA THR A 198 -3.54 19.44 87.51
C THR A 198 -3.67 18.09 88.23
N ILE A 199 -2.79 17.15 87.89
CA ILE A 199 -2.66 15.85 88.56
C ILE A 199 -1.68 15.97 89.75
N GLY A 200 -1.91 15.19 90.80
CA GLY A 200 -1.02 15.10 91.97
C GLY A 200 -1.52 15.83 93.23
N GLY A 201 -1.12 15.30 94.40
CA GLY A 201 -1.58 15.72 95.73
C GLY A 201 -2.48 14.67 96.39
N THR A 202 -2.89 14.92 97.64
CA THR A 202 -3.81 14.05 98.37
C THR A 202 -5.25 14.45 98.06
N PHE A 203 -6.09 13.48 97.71
CA PHE A 203 -7.51 13.69 97.46
C PHE A 203 -8.36 12.97 98.51
N ASP A 204 -9.32 13.68 99.09
CA ASP A 204 -10.31 13.13 100.00
C ASP A 204 -11.66 13.07 99.29
N PHE A 205 -12.19 11.86 99.11
CA PHE A 205 -13.49 11.61 98.53
C PHE A 205 -14.51 11.34 99.62
N ARG A 206 -15.64 12.03 99.59
CA ARG A 206 -16.72 11.89 100.57
C ARG A 206 -18.02 11.51 99.88
N VAL A 207 -18.60 10.38 100.27
CA VAL A 207 -19.95 10.00 99.86
C VAL A 207 -20.93 10.42 100.96
N VAL A 208 -21.95 11.17 100.58
CA VAL A 208 -23.00 11.68 101.47
C VAL A 208 -24.35 11.19 101.02
N ARG A 209 -25.22 10.86 101.97
CA ARG A 209 -26.63 10.66 101.72
C ARG A 209 -27.36 12.00 101.89
N VAL A 210 -28.12 12.42 100.88
CA VAL A 210 -28.82 13.71 100.86
C VAL A 210 -30.26 13.57 101.34
N THR A 211 -30.94 12.48 101.00
CA THR A 211 -32.27 12.18 101.55
C THR A 211 -32.17 11.69 103.00
N PRO A 212 -33.10 12.07 103.90
CA PRO A 212 -33.14 11.49 105.25
C PRO A 212 -33.16 9.97 105.23
N ASP A 213 -32.58 9.33 106.25
CA ASP A 213 -32.65 7.88 106.42
C ASP A 213 -34.11 7.45 106.63
N ALA A 214 -34.54 6.36 105.98
CA ALA A 214 -35.87 5.81 106.17
C ALA A 214 -36.09 5.40 107.63
N THR A 215 -37.17 5.90 108.23
CA THR A 215 -37.58 5.58 109.61
C THR A 215 -38.57 4.42 109.69
N SER A 216 -39.18 4.05 108.55
CA SER A 216 -40.13 2.95 108.44
C SER A 216 -39.43 1.64 108.06
N VAL A 217 -39.79 0.54 108.73
CA VAL A 217 -39.34 -0.81 108.35
C VAL A 217 -39.83 -1.25 106.97
N ASN A 218 -40.84 -0.55 106.43
CA ASN A 218 -41.44 -0.86 105.14
C ASN A 218 -40.67 -0.24 103.95
N VAL A 219 -39.66 0.60 104.19
CA VAL A 219 -38.82 1.19 103.13
C VAL A 219 -37.40 0.67 103.29
N THR A 220 -36.87 0.03 102.25
CA THR A 220 -35.46 -0.34 102.15
C THR A 220 -34.81 0.57 101.11
N ASP A 221 -33.97 1.49 101.57
CA ASP A 221 -33.26 2.47 100.73
C ASP A 221 -31.77 2.63 101.10
N LYS A 222 -31.25 1.63 101.80
CA LYS A 222 -29.87 1.63 102.30
C LYS A 222 -28.90 1.39 101.14
N PHE A 223 -27.84 2.18 101.13
CA PHE A 223 -26.72 1.97 100.22
C PHE A 223 -25.39 2.08 100.96
N GLN A 224 -24.37 1.49 100.36
CA GLN A 224 -23.03 1.46 100.89
C GLN A 224 -22.02 1.86 99.83
N TRP A 225 -20.92 2.47 100.25
CA TRP A 225 -19.73 2.59 99.41
C TRP A 225 -19.01 1.24 99.42
N GLU A 226 -19.06 0.52 98.30
CA GLU A 226 -18.55 -0.84 98.20
C GLU A 226 -17.08 -0.88 97.84
N THR A 227 -16.71 -0.31 96.70
CA THR A 227 -15.33 -0.32 96.22
C THR A 227 -14.87 1.06 95.81
N MET A 228 -13.56 1.26 95.93
CA MET A 228 -12.88 2.40 95.38
C MET A 228 -11.77 1.93 94.46
N THR A 229 -11.73 2.49 93.26
CA THR A 229 -10.75 2.12 92.23
C THR A 229 -9.93 3.34 91.87
N GLU A 230 -8.63 3.26 92.13
CA GLU A 230 -7.66 4.21 91.60
C GLU A 230 -7.40 3.87 90.14
N ILE A 231 -7.51 4.86 89.26
CA ILE A 231 -7.34 4.68 87.83
C ILE A 231 -6.22 5.59 87.36
N VAL A 232 -5.18 5.00 86.79
CA VAL A 232 -4.11 5.70 86.08
C VAL A 232 -4.31 5.47 84.59
N ASP A 233 -4.87 6.45 83.89
CA ASP A 233 -5.05 6.41 82.45
C ASP A 233 -3.69 6.42 81.75
N SER A 234 -3.46 5.47 80.84
CA SER A 234 -2.28 5.49 79.99
C SER A 234 -2.45 6.59 78.94
N GLN A 235 -1.63 7.63 79.04
CA GLN A 235 -1.61 8.76 78.10
C GLN A 235 -0.80 8.42 76.84
N LEU A 236 -1.24 7.40 76.10
CA LEU A 236 -0.63 7.04 74.83
C LEU A 236 -1.09 8.03 73.75
N ILE A 237 -0.14 8.77 73.19
CA ILE A 237 -0.33 9.49 71.92
C ILE A 237 0.06 8.57 70.78
N TYR A 238 -0.71 8.58 69.69
CA TYR A 238 -0.42 7.83 68.47
C TYR A 238 -0.23 8.79 67.28
N PRO A 239 0.89 9.54 67.21
CA PRO A 239 1.09 10.54 66.18
C PRO A 239 0.94 9.96 64.76
N TYR A 240 0.25 10.71 63.90
CA TYR A 240 -0.04 10.30 62.53
C TYR A 240 -0.85 8.99 62.41
N SER A 241 -1.66 8.65 63.41
CA SER A 241 -2.63 7.56 63.33
C SER A 241 -4.00 8.11 63.71
N ALA A 242 -5.00 7.93 62.84
CA ALA A 242 -6.37 8.36 63.05
C ALA A 242 -7.12 7.29 63.87
N LEU A 243 -7.77 7.72 64.94
CA LEU A 243 -8.36 6.83 65.94
C LEU A 243 -9.81 7.20 66.26
N ALA A 244 -10.65 6.19 66.43
CA ALA A 244 -12.02 6.33 66.94
C ALA A 244 -12.23 5.46 68.18
N GLY A 245 -12.41 6.10 69.33
CA GLY A 245 -12.87 5.46 70.55
C GLY A 245 -14.39 5.48 70.61
N VAL A 246 -15.03 4.31 70.65
CA VAL A 246 -16.49 4.19 70.78
C VAL A 246 -16.84 3.45 72.08
N GLN A 247 -17.68 4.08 72.90
CA GLN A 247 -18.29 3.51 74.09
C GLN A 247 -19.77 3.24 73.82
N ILE A 248 -20.25 2.05 74.17
CA ILE A 248 -21.67 1.64 74.05
C ILE A 248 -22.08 0.78 75.25
N ASP A 249 -23.37 0.77 75.58
CA ASP A 249 -23.91 -0.07 76.65
C ASP A 249 -23.91 -1.55 76.24
N ALA A 250 -23.12 -2.36 76.93
CA ALA A 250 -22.96 -3.78 76.68
C ALA A 250 -24.23 -4.58 76.96
N SER A 251 -25.16 -4.08 77.79
CA SER A 251 -26.44 -4.77 78.05
C SER A 251 -27.34 -4.86 76.83
N THR A 252 -27.11 -4.01 75.82
CA THR A 252 -27.86 -3.98 74.56
C THR A 252 -27.41 -5.08 73.59
N PHE A 253 -26.20 -5.63 73.75
CA PHE A 253 -25.58 -6.52 72.78
C PHE A 253 -25.12 -7.85 73.40
N LYS A 254 -25.32 -8.96 72.68
CA LYS A 254 -24.87 -10.31 73.13
C LYS A 254 -23.38 -10.56 72.87
N ALA A 255 -22.77 -9.80 71.97
CA ALA A 255 -21.37 -9.86 71.57
C ALA A 255 -20.90 -8.43 71.21
N ILE A 256 -19.59 -8.23 71.01
CA ILE A 256 -19.07 -6.94 70.54
C ILE A 256 -19.66 -6.66 69.14
N PRO A 257 -20.41 -5.57 68.94
CA PRO A 257 -21.05 -5.28 67.67
C PRO A 257 -20.06 -4.83 66.61
N LYS A 258 -20.43 -4.98 65.34
CA LYS A 258 -19.66 -4.47 64.21
C LYS A 258 -19.74 -2.95 64.17
N LEU A 259 -18.58 -2.30 64.16
CA LEU A 259 -18.46 -0.86 63.94
C LEU A 259 -18.10 -0.57 62.49
N ALA A 260 -18.84 0.34 61.85
CA ALA A 260 -18.52 0.87 60.53
C ALA A 260 -18.51 2.40 60.55
N PHE A 261 -17.67 3.00 59.72
CA PHE A 261 -17.41 4.44 59.72
C PHE A 261 -17.55 4.97 58.29
N ASP A 262 -18.44 5.94 58.08
CA ASP A 262 -18.51 6.77 56.88
C ASP A 262 -17.58 7.97 57.08
N ILE A 263 -16.45 7.97 56.37
CA ILE A 263 -15.32 8.85 56.67
C ILE A 263 -14.69 9.40 55.39
N LYS A 264 -14.42 10.71 55.41
CA LYS A 264 -13.47 11.32 54.49
C LYS A 264 -12.06 11.03 55.01
N MET A 265 -11.37 10.15 54.29
CA MET A 265 -10.07 9.58 54.67
C MET A 265 -8.94 10.62 54.59
N ARG A 266 -7.75 10.21 54.16
CA ARG A 266 -6.53 10.98 54.34
C ARG A 266 -6.54 12.33 53.62
N ARG A 267 -5.92 13.32 54.26
CA ARG A 267 -5.48 14.56 53.62
C ARG A 267 -4.14 14.28 52.93
N ILE A 268 -4.05 14.66 51.67
CA ILE A 268 -2.93 14.34 50.78
C ILE A 268 -2.28 15.61 50.25
N GLN A 269 -1.11 15.46 49.63
CA GLN A 269 -0.46 16.56 48.92
C GLN A 269 -1.23 16.88 47.64
N VAL A 270 -1.72 18.12 47.54
CA VAL A 270 -2.37 18.65 46.34
C VAL A 270 -1.72 19.97 45.90
N PRO A 271 -1.83 20.38 44.63
CA PRO A 271 -1.29 21.65 44.15
C PRO A 271 -1.78 22.83 44.99
N SER A 272 -0.89 23.80 45.21
CA SER A 272 -1.21 25.03 45.93
C SER A 272 -2.42 25.79 45.32
N ASN A 273 -2.56 25.74 44.00
CA ASN A 273 -3.60 26.41 43.22
C ASN A 273 -4.90 25.59 43.00
N TYR A 274 -4.98 24.37 43.54
CA TYR A 274 -6.15 23.49 43.42
C TYR A 274 -7.07 23.61 44.64
N ASP A 275 -8.37 23.76 44.43
CA ASP A 275 -9.38 23.63 45.47
C ASP A 275 -10.10 22.28 45.33
N PRO A 276 -9.90 21.32 46.26
CA PRO A 276 -10.49 19.99 46.16
C PRO A 276 -12.00 19.97 46.41
N THR A 277 -12.59 21.02 46.99
CA THR A 277 -14.04 21.06 47.24
C THR A 277 -14.77 21.46 45.97
N THR A 278 -14.29 22.51 45.29
CA THR A 278 -14.87 23.00 44.03
C THR A 278 -14.28 22.31 42.80
N ARG A 279 -13.19 21.55 42.98
CA ARG A 279 -12.39 20.90 41.92
C ARG A 279 -11.82 21.90 40.90
N ALA A 280 -11.63 23.15 41.32
CA ALA A 280 -11.15 24.22 40.46
C ALA A 280 -9.63 24.44 40.60
N TYR A 281 -8.99 24.80 39.48
CA TYR A 281 -7.57 25.15 39.41
C TYR A 281 -7.46 26.63 39.05
N THR A 282 -6.85 27.45 39.92
CA THR A 282 -6.85 28.92 39.75
C THR A 282 -5.45 29.46 39.46
N GLY A 283 -5.25 30.04 38.28
CA GLY A 283 -3.94 30.56 37.86
C GLY A 283 -2.93 29.46 37.49
N ILE A 284 -1.71 29.87 37.14
CA ILE A 284 -0.62 28.96 36.77
C ILE A 284 -0.03 28.34 38.04
N TRP A 285 0.13 27.02 38.06
CA TRP A 285 0.76 26.32 39.15
C TRP A 285 2.28 26.49 39.14
N ASP A 286 2.87 26.79 40.28
CA ASP A 286 4.32 26.99 40.47
C ASP A 286 5.07 25.72 40.88
N GLY A 287 4.37 24.58 40.97
CA GLY A 287 4.94 23.30 41.39
C GLY A 287 4.95 23.06 42.90
N THR A 288 4.39 23.97 43.71
CA THR A 288 4.31 23.83 45.19
C THR A 288 3.03 23.11 45.64
N PHE A 289 3.08 22.46 46.80
CA PHE A 289 1.97 21.66 47.32
C PHE A 289 1.42 22.20 48.65
N LYS A 290 0.15 21.91 48.93
CA LYS A 290 -0.52 22.08 50.22
C LYS A 290 -1.18 20.76 50.65
N ILE A 291 -1.47 20.61 51.94
CA ILE A 291 -2.17 19.43 52.47
C ILE A 291 -3.68 19.69 52.51
N ALA A 292 -4.45 18.90 51.78
CA ALA A 292 -5.92 18.95 51.78
C ALA A 292 -6.52 17.58 51.48
N TRP A 293 -7.78 17.36 51.86
CA TRP A 293 -8.51 16.16 51.46
C TRP A 293 -8.86 16.23 49.96
N SER A 294 -8.58 15.17 49.21
CA SER A 294 -8.97 15.03 47.81
C SER A 294 -9.15 13.55 47.48
N ASP A 295 -10.13 13.26 46.64
CA ASP A 295 -10.42 11.94 46.07
C ASP A 295 -9.98 11.85 44.59
N ASN A 296 -9.21 12.83 44.10
CA ASN A 296 -8.68 12.81 42.74
C ASN A 296 -7.59 11.73 42.64
N PRO A 297 -7.74 10.72 41.76
CA PRO A 297 -6.82 9.58 41.70
C PRO A 297 -5.38 9.98 41.39
N ALA A 298 -5.14 11.04 40.60
CA ALA A 298 -3.79 11.48 40.25
C ALA A 298 -3.00 11.96 41.49
N TRP A 299 -3.65 12.73 42.36
CA TRP A 299 -3.03 13.21 43.61
C TRP A 299 -2.92 12.11 44.66
N VAL A 300 -3.86 11.16 44.70
CA VAL A 300 -3.76 9.96 45.55
C VAL A 300 -2.54 9.13 45.17
N VAL A 301 -2.30 8.90 43.87
CA VAL A 301 -1.10 8.21 43.37
C VAL A 301 0.17 8.96 43.75
N TYR A 302 0.20 10.29 43.56
CA TYR A 302 1.34 11.11 43.94
C TYR A 302 1.67 11.00 45.44
N ASP A 303 0.66 11.01 46.31
CA ASP A 303 0.84 10.87 47.76
C ASP A 303 1.40 9.49 48.14
N LEU A 304 0.93 8.41 47.50
CA LEU A 304 1.45 7.05 47.70
C LEU A 304 2.91 6.91 47.26
N VAL A 305 3.30 7.58 46.17
CA VAL A 305 4.69 7.55 45.68
C VAL A 305 5.62 8.35 46.59
N THR A 306 5.17 9.50 47.09
CA THR A 306 6.03 10.45 47.82
C THR A 306 6.04 10.25 49.34
N THR A 307 5.06 9.56 49.92
CA THR A 307 4.99 9.39 51.38
C THR A 307 5.95 8.31 51.87
N ALA A 308 6.82 8.66 52.82
CA ALA A 308 7.81 7.75 53.42
C ALA A 308 7.23 6.70 54.39
N ARG A 309 6.07 6.95 55.02
CA ARG A 309 5.58 6.13 56.15
C ARG A 309 4.94 4.81 55.72
N PHE A 310 4.11 4.82 54.69
CA PHE A 310 3.39 3.65 54.17
C PHE A 310 3.49 3.53 52.64
N GLY A 311 4.12 4.51 51.98
CA GLY A 311 4.29 4.58 50.53
C GLY A 311 5.74 4.35 50.10
N LEU A 312 6.08 4.88 48.92
CA LEU A 312 7.42 4.71 48.31
C LEU A 312 8.40 5.86 48.59
N GLY A 313 8.06 6.81 49.46
CA GLY A 313 8.89 8.01 49.66
C GLY A 313 10.30 7.77 50.19
N ASN A 314 10.58 6.60 50.79
CA ASN A 314 11.93 6.20 51.19
C ASN A 314 12.79 5.68 50.02
N TYR A 315 12.15 5.30 48.91
CA TYR A 315 12.79 4.70 47.72
C TYR A 315 12.78 5.66 46.53
N LEU A 316 11.76 6.51 46.43
CA LEU A 316 11.58 7.50 45.38
C LEU A 316 11.53 8.90 45.98
N SER A 317 12.40 9.78 45.50
CA SER A 317 12.31 11.20 45.82
C SER A 317 11.24 11.88 44.95
N ALA A 318 10.58 12.91 45.47
CA ALA A 318 9.57 13.67 44.72
C ALA A 318 10.11 14.32 43.43
N ALA A 319 11.43 14.51 43.32
CA ALA A 319 12.08 15.02 42.10
C ALA A 319 12.14 14.00 40.96
N LEU A 320 12.03 12.70 41.26
CA LEU A 320 12.01 11.61 40.29
C LEU A 320 10.58 11.25 39.85
N VAL A 321 9.60 12.11 40.11
CA VAL A 321 8.19 11.90 39.75
C VAL A 321 7.75 13.03 38.83
N ASP A 322 7.21 12.69 37.66
CA ASP A 322 6.67 13.67 36.73
C ASP A 322 5.32 14.22 37.20
N LYS A 323 5.39 15.18 38.11
CA LYS A 323 4.22 15.89 38.64
C LYS A 323 3.50 16.76 37.62
N TRP A 324 4.15 17.12 36.51
CA TRP A 324 3.57 18.00 35.50
C TRP A 324 2.55 17.25 34.65
N THR A 325 2.90 16.04 34.21
CA THR A 325 1.96 15.18 33.49
C THR A 325 0.80 14.76 34.40
N LEU A 326 1.07 14.44 35.67
CA LEU A 326 0.01 14.17 36.66
C LEU A 326 -0.93 15.36 36.85
N TYR A 327 -0.44 16.60 36.79
CA TYR A 327 -1.28 17.78 36.90
C TYR A 327 -2.31 17.86 35.76
N THR A 328 -1.90 17.58 34.52
CA THR A 328 -2.83 17.51 33.37
C THR A 328 -3.84 16.38 33.52
N ILE A 329 -3.40 15.19 33.95
CA ILE A 329 -4.29 14.05 34.22
C ILE A 329 -5.28 14.39 35.35
N ALA A 330 -4.83 15.08 36.40
CA ALA A 330 -5.68 15.48 37.52
C ALA A 330 -6.80 16.42 37.07
N GLN A 331 -6.49 17.40 36.22
CA GLN A 331 -7.49 18.28 35.61
C GLN A 331 -8.50 17.49 34.75
N TYR A 332 -8.04 16.49 34.02
CA TYR A 332 -8.92 15.59 33.26
C TYR A 332 -9.82 14.75 34.17
N CYS A 333 -9.33 14.28 35.33
CA CYS A 333 -10.15 13.54 36.30
C CYS A 333 -11.23 14.40 36.95
N ASP A 334 -10.93 15.67 37.24
CA ASP A 334 -11.83 16.61 37.90
C ASP A 334 -12.88 17.25 36.97
N ALA A 335 -12.72 17.12 35.65
CA ALA A 335 -13.68 17.67 34.70
C ALA A 335 -15.07 17.05 34.91
N LEU A 336 -16.09 17.91 34.93
CA LEU A 336 -17.47 17.50 35.10
C LEU A 336 -18.02 16.86 33.82
N VAL A 337 -18.58 15.66 33.97
CA VAL A 337 -19.22 14.88 32.90
C VAL A 337 -20.62 14.46 33.35
N PRO A 338 -21.54 14.16 32.41
CA PRO A 338 -22.86 13.65 32.77
C PRO A 338 -22.77 12.33 33.55
N ASP A 339 -23.58 12.22 34.61
CA ASP A 339 -23.69 11.01 35.44
C ASP A 339 -24.58 9.91 34.83
N GLY A 340 -25.28 10.21 33.73
CA GLY A 340 -26.27 9.33 33.08
C GLY A 340 -27.68 9.40 33.68
N PHE A 341 -27.87 10.19 34.74
CA PHE A 341 -29.13 10.36 35.48
C PHE A 341 -29.63 11.82 35.50
N GLY A 342 -29.01 12.71 34.71
CA GLY A 342 -29.39 14.11 34.55
C GLY A 342 -28.58 15.08 35.42
N GLY A 343 -27.60 14.57 36.18
CA GLY A 343 -26.63 15.36 36.93
C GLY A 343 -25.26 15.42 36.25
N MET A 344 -24.32 16.06 36.95
CA MET A 344 -22.91 16.14 36.57
C MET A 344 -22.04 15.62 37.71
N GLU A 345 -21.00 14.88 37.38
CA GLU A 345 -20.04 14.34 38.33
C GLU A 345 -18.60 14.48 37.81
N PRO A 346 -17.57 14.49 38.69
CA PRO A 346 -16.18 14.37 38.23
C PRO A 346 -16.00 13.09 37.41
N ARG A 347 -15.18 13.18 36.35
CA ARG A 347 -14.92 12.06 35.44
C ARG A 347 -14.42 10.80 36.15
N TYR A 348 -13.43 10.97 37.04
CA TYR A 348 -12.85 9.88 37.82
C TYR A 348 -12.65 10.28 39.28
N THR A 349 -13.03 9.39 40.19
CA THR A 349 -12.78 9.51 41.64
C THR A 349 -12.13 8.24 42.17
N CYS A 350 -11.39 8.36 43.28
CA CYS A 350 -10.68 7.27 43.93
C CYS A 350 -11.12 7.11 45.39
N ASN A 351 -11.95 6.11 45.65
CA ASN A 351 -12.40 5.75 47.00
C ASN A 351 -11.93 4.33 47.34
N VAL A 352 -10.68 4.24 47.84
CA VAL A 352 -10.01 2.96 48.11
C VAL A 352 -9.55 2.90 49.57
N TYR A 353 -9.75 1.75 50.21
CA TYR A 353 -9.18 1.42 51.51
C TYR A 353 -8.19 0.26 51.36
N VAL A 354 -6.91 0.52 51.66
CA VAL A 354 -5.83 -0.48 51.54
C VAL A 354 -5.61 -1.15 52.89
N GLN A 355 -6.01 -2.42 53.01
CA GLN A 355 -5.96 -3.17 54.27
C GLN A 355 -4.71 -4.07 54.40
N ALA A 356 -4.16 -4.54 53.28
CA ALA A 356 -3.05 -5.51 53.27
C ALA A 356 -1.87 -5.00 52.44
N ARG A 357 -0.68 -5.51 52.75
CA ARG A 357 0.54 -5.22 51.97
C ARG A 357 0.41 -5.82 50.57
N SER A 358 0.73 -5.02 49.55
CA SER A 358 0.80 -5.45 48.16
C SER A 358 2.15 -5.11 47.55
N GLU A 359 2.45 -5.69 46.39
CA GLU A 359 3.58 -5.33 45.55
C GLU A 359 3.39 -3.89 45.02
N ALA A 360 4.44 -3.08 45.08
CA ALA A 360 4.30 -1.63 44.99
C ALA A 360 3.98 -1.14 43.57
N ILE A 361 4.62 -1.70 42.54
CA ILE A 361 4.35 -1.29 41.15
C ILE A 361 2.96 -1.76 40.74
N GLY A 362 2.58 -2.99 41.09
CA GLY A 362 1.25 -3.53 40.86
C GLY A 362 0.15 -2.70 41.52
N LEU A 363 0.35 -2.26 42.77
CA LEU A 363 -0.62 -1.39 43.45
C LEU A 363 -0.72 -0.02 42.77
N LEU A 364 0.40 0.63 42.44
CA LEU A 364 0.38 1.91 41.73
C LEU A 364 -0.28 1.81 40.36
N GLN A 365 -0.05 0.71 39.63
CA GLN A 365 -0.70 0.44 38.36
C GLN A 365 -2.22 0.23 38.53
N GLN A 366 -2.67 -0.40 39.63
CA GLN A 366 -4.10 -0.48 39.97
C GLN A 366 -4.72 0.90 40.24
N PHE A 367 -4.03 1.78 40.98
CA PHE A 367 -4.51 3.16 41.15
C PHE A 367 -4.51 3.95 39.83
N ALA A 368 -3.50 3.77 38.97
CA ALA A 368 -3.45 4.41 37.65
C ALA A 368 -4.59 3.94 36.74
N SER A 369 -5.03 2.68 36.89
CA SER A 369 -6.16 2.13 36.13
C SER A 369 -7.48 2.87 36.34
N ILE A 370 -7.66 3.58 37.47
CA ILE A 370 -8.87 4.38 37.77
C ILE A 370 -9.11 5.45 36.70
N PHE A 371 -8.04 6.07 36.18
CA PHE A 371 -8.09 7.07 35.10
C PHE A 371 -7.65 6.48 33.75
N ASN A 372 -7.73 5.17 33.58
CA ASN A 372 -7.26 4.43 32.40
C ASN A 372 -5.80 4.78 32.03
N GLY A 373 -4.95 4.83 33.06
CA GLY A 373 -3.56 5.22 32.93
C GLY A 373 -2.54 4.08 33.03
N LEU A 374 -1.34 4.39 32.56
CA LEU A 374 -0.14 3.58 32.64
C LEU A 374 0.93 4.35 33.42
N LEU A 375 1.69 3.65 34.26
CA LEU A 375 2.92 4.18 34.82
C LEU A 375 4.15 3.46 34.25
N PHE A 376 5.19 4.23 33.94
CA PHE A 376 6.41 3.72 33.34
C PHE A 376 7.61 4.59 33.71
N TRP A 377 8.82 4.04 33.55
CA TRP A 377 10.06 4.75 33.81
C TRP A 377 10.62 5.32 32.50
N THR A 378 10.87 6.62 32.45
CA THR A 378 11.52 7.26 31.29
C THR A 378 12.30 8.50 31.71
N GLY A 379 13.39 8.81 31.02
CA GLY A 379 14.20 10.01 31.30
C GLY A 379 14.73 10.11 32.73
N GLY A 380 14.87 8.98 33.44
CA GLY A 380 15.30 8.96 34.85
C GLY A 380 14.21 9.34 35.86
N ALA A 381 12.94 9.45 35.44
CA ALA A 381 11.81 9.74 36.30
C ALA A 381 10.65 8.74 36.07
N LEU A 382 9.78 8.65 37.08
CA LEU A 382 8.51 7.96 37.02
C LEU A 382 7.48 8.86 36.32
N THR A 383 7.01 8.43 35.16
CA THR A 383 6.06 9.16 34.32
C THR A 383 4.75 8.41 34.21
N PHE A 384 3.68 9.15 33.91
CA PHE A 384 2.32 8.65 33.79
C PHE A 384 1.77 8.99 32.41
N ALA A 385 0.96 8.10 31.85
CA ALA A 385 0.12 8.39 30.69
C ALA A 385 -1.32 8.02 31.03
N ALA A 386 -2.29 8.73 30.44
CA ALA A 386 -3.71 8.43 30.59
C ALA A 386 -4.38 8.34 29.21
N ASP A 387 -5.40 7.49 29.10
CA ASP A 387 -6.26 7.47 27.93
C ASP A 387 -7.22 8.67 27.95
N MET A 388 -6.72 9.82 27.48
CA MET A 388 -7.43 11.08 27.33
C MET A 388 -7.20 11.67 25.93
N PRO A 389 -8.02 12.64 25.47
CA PRO A 389 -7.79 13.34 24.22
C PRO A 389 -6.39 13.96 24.16
N ALA A 390 -5.62 13.60 23.15
CA ALA A 390 -4.30 14.14 22.87
C ALA A 390 -4.12 14.41 21.38
N ASP A 391 -3.30 15.41 21.08
CA ASP A 391 -2.90 15.76 19.72
C ASP A 391 -1.79 14.83 19.21
N THR A 392 -1.67 14.73 17.89
CA THR A 392 -0.61 13.94 17.25
C THR A 392 0.75 14.59 17.47
N THR A 393 1.66 13.85 18.11
CA THR A 393 3.04 14.28 18.39
C THR A 393 3.95 14.19 17.17
N VAL A 394 3.81 13.11 16.39
CA VAL A 394 4.64 12.82 15.23
C VAL A 394 3.84 12.04 14.19
N VAL A 395 4.20 12.22 12.92
CA VAL A 395 3.65 11.44 11.80
C VAL A 395 4.71 10.50 11.26
N TYR A 396 4.35 9.23 11.13
CA TYR A 396 5.16 8.22 10.47
C TYR A 396 4.61 7.93 9.07
N GLY A 397 5.49 7.93 8.09
CA GLY A 397 5.20 7.63 6.70
C GLY A 397 6.36 6.89 6.07
N ARG A 398 6.22 6.47 4.83
CA ARG A 398 7.23 5.64 4.16
C ARG A 398 8.60 6.32 4.04
N SER A 399 8.66 7.65 4.17
CA SER A 399 9.88 8.45 4.11
C SER A 399 10.67 8.55 5.44
N ASN A 400 10.11 8.08 6.57
CA ASN A 400 10.74 8.19 7.88
C ASN A 400 10.73 6.90 8.71
N ILE A 401 10.26 5.81 8.13
CA ILE A 401 10.38 4.45 8.65
C ILE A 401 11.38 3.67 7.80
N ILE A 402 12.00 2.66 8.39
CA ILE A 402 12.95 1.77 7.71
C ILE A 402 12.17 0.90 6.71
N ASP A 403 12.72 0.74 5.51
CA ASP A 403 12.14 0.00 4.37
C ASP A 403 10.74 0.47 3.90
N GLY A 404 10.17 1.49 4.51
CA GLY A 404 8.83 1.99 4.15
C GLY A 404 7.71 0.98 4.43
N VAL A 405 7.90 0.06 5.37
CA VAL A 405 6.97 -1.04 5.67
C VAL A 405 6.27 -0.83 7.00
N PHE A 406 4.94 -0.92 6.97
CA PHE A 406 4.08 -1.04 8.15
C PHE A 406 3.56 -2.47 8.27
N ASN A 407 3.51 -2.97 9.50
CA ASN A 407 2.89 -4.26 9.79
C ASN A 407 1.64 -4.05 10.65
N TYR A 408 0.48 -4.37 10.08
CA TYR A 408 -0.83 -4.21 10.70
C TYR A 408 -1.38 -5.57 11.14
N VAL A 409 -1.85 -5.65 12.37
CA VAL A 409 -2.46 -6.86 12.93
C VAL A 409 -3.82 -6.50 13.51
N GLY A 410 -4.86 -7.24 13.11
CA GLY A 410 -6.19 -7.11 13.68
C GLY A 410 -6.37 -8.00 14.91
N THR A 411 -7.19 -7.55 15.86
CA THR A 411 -7.56 -8.35 17.02
C THR A 411 -8.49 -9.51 16.64
N PRO A 412 -8.25 -10.71 17.19
CA PRO A 412 -9.08 -11.87 16.92
C PRO A 412 -10.49 -11.68 17.48
N LEU A 413 -11.48 -12.31 16.82
CA LEU A 413 -12.88 -12.22 17.23
C LEU A 413 -13.10 -12.70 18.67
N ASN A 414 -12.30 -13.66 19.19
CA ASN A 414 -12.46 -14.15 20.57
C ASN A 414 -12.30 -13.05 21.64
N GLN A 415 -11.57 -11.98 21.33
CA GLN A 415 -11.30 -10.84 22.21
C GLN A 415 -12.30 -9.68 22.03
N ARG A 416 -13.35 -9.84 21.22
CA ARG A 416 -14.42 -8.84 21.04
C ARG A 416 -15.63 -9.18 21.89
N HIS A 417 -15.82 -8.43 22.96
CA HIS A 417 -16.98 -8.49 23.84
C HIS A 417 -18.07 -7.51 23.36
N THR A 418 -19.31 -7.81 23.71
CA THR A 418 -20.48 -7.01 23.30
C THR A 418 -21.29 -6.52 24.50
N THR A 419 -21.06 -7.11 25.67
CA THR A 419 -21.71 -6.73 26.93
C THR A 419 -20.66 -6.66 28.02
N ALA A 420 -20.73 -5.67 28.91
CA ALA A 420 -19.80 -5.50 30.02
C ALA A 420 -20.56 -5.51 31.36
N LEU A 421 -20.07 -6.30 32.30
CA LEU A 421 -20.55 -6.41 33.68
C LEU A 421 -19.52 -5.74 34.59
N ILE A 422 -19.83 -4.52 35.02
CA ILE A 422 -18.90 -3.69 35.79
C ILE A 422 -19.27 -3.74 37.27
N THR A 423 -18.40 -4.33 38.09
CA THR A 423 -18.59 -4.35 39.54
C THR A 423 -18.08 -3.04 40.16
N TRP A 424 -18.93 -2.35 40.92
CA TRP A 424 -18.62 -1.09 41.61
C TRP A 424 -19.19 -1.11 43.05
N ASN A 425 -18.75 -0.22 43.93
CA ASN A 425 -19.21 -0.18 45.33
C ASN A 425 -20.32 0.88 45.49
N ASP A 426 -21.54 0.47 45.85
CA ASP A 426 -22.70 1.36 45.91
C ASP A 426 -22.83 2.10 47.26
N PRO A 427 -22.59 3.43 47.34
CA PRO A 427 -22.77 4.19 48.57
C PRO A 427 -24.21 4.18 49.08
N GLY A 428 -25.20 4.11 48.18
CA GLY A 428 -26.63 4.00 48.53
C GLY A 428 -26.96 2.68 49.22
N ASN A 429 -26.19 1.63 48.95
CA ASN A 429 -26.28 0.32 49.59
C ASN A 429 -25.07 0.02 50.50
N LYS A 430 -24.64 1.03 51.29
CA LYS A 430 -23.58 0.88 52.32
C LYS A 430 -22.24 0.37 51.76
N TYR A 431 -21.88 0.81 50.56
CA TYR A 431 -20.67 0.43 49.83
C TYR A 431 -20.56 -1.08 49.53
N GLN A 432 -21.68 -1.81 49.48
CA GLN A 432 -21.70 -3.18 48.97
C GLN A 432 -21.45 -3.21 47.47
N GLN A 433 -20.86 -4.30 46.98
CA GLN A 433 -20.61 -4.49 45.55
C GLN A 433 -21.92 -4.67 44.78
N ALA A 434 -22.09 -3.86 43.74
CA ALA A 434 -23.18 -3.92 42.77
C ALA A 434 -22.61 -4.07 41.35
N ILE A 435 -23.40 -4.60 40.44
CA ILE A 435 -23.01 -4.80 39.03
C ILE A 435 -23.80 -3.83 38.17
N GLU A 436 -23.09 -3.02 37.38
CA GLU A 436 -23.67 -2.24 36.28
C GLU A 436 -23.56 -3.03 34.98
N TYR A 437 -24.68 -3.17 34.28
CA TYR A 437 -24.75 -3.82 32.97
C TYR A 437 -24.70 -2.78 31.86
N VAL A 438 -23.78 -2.97 30.91
CA VAL A 438 -23.63 -2.12 29.73
C VAL A 438 -23.62 -3.01 28.48
N GLU A 439 -24.30 -2.60 27.42
CA GLU A 439 -24.36 -3.34 26.16
C GLU A 439 -24.06 -2.48 24.94
N ASP A 440 -23.37 -3.06 23.96
CA ASP A 440 -23.23 -2.53 22.62
C ASP A 440 -24.22 -3.24 21.69
N GLN A 441 -25.33 -2.56 21.40
CA GLN A 441 -26.43 -3.12 20.60
C GLN A 441 -26.00 -3.52 19.18
N GLU A 442 -25.07 -2.77 18.57
CA GLU A 442 -24.55 -3.05 17.23
C GLU A 442 -23.70 -4.33 17.25
N GLY A 443 -22.79 -4.45 18.21
CA GLY A 443 -21.99 -5.64 18.46
C GLY A 443 -22.83 -6.87 18.77
N VAL A 444 -23.86 -6.75 19.63
CA VAL A 444 -24.78 -7.85 19.97
C VAL A 444 -25.52 -8.37 18.73
N THR A 445 -25.99 -7.47 17.87
CA THR A 445 -26.71 -7.86 16.63
C THR A 445 -25.80 -8.62 15.67
N ARG A 446 -24.50 -8.27 15.63
CA ARG A 446 -23.54 -8.86 14.69
C ARG A 446 -22.87 -10.14 15.21
N TRP A 447 -22.54 -10.21 16.49
CA TRP A 447 -21.71 -11.27 17.09
C TRP A 447 -22.38 -12.03 18.24
N GLY A 448 -23.62 -11.68 18.62
CA GLY A 448 -24.32 -12.24 19.77
C GLY A 448 -23.81 -11.68 21.10
N VAL A 449 -24.33 -12.21 22.22
CA VAL A 449 -23.97 -11.74 23.58
C VAL A 449 -22.66 -12.36 24.04
N ARG A 450 -21.70 -11.52 24.42
CA ARG A 450 -20.36 -11.91 24.86
C ARG A 450 -19.92 -11.01 26.01
N ALA A 451 -19.90 -11.57 27.22
CA ALA A 451 -19.70 -10.82 28.46
C ALA A 451 -18.23 -10.60 28.81
N LEU A 452 -17.88 -9.34 29.11
CA LEU A 452 -16.66 -8.92 29.78
C LEU A 452 -16.98 -8.60 31.23
N GLU A 453 -16.30 -9.24 32.18
CA GLU A 453 -16.41 -8.92 33.60
C GLU A 453 -15.24 -8.03 34.02
N VAL A 454 -15.54 -6.84 34.54
CA VAL A 454 -14.52 -5.88 35.02
C VAL A 454 -14.85 -5.46 36.43
N GLN A 455 -13.85 -5.47 37.31
CA GLN A 455 -13.96 -4.89 38.64
C GLN A 455 -13.44 -3.45 38.61
N ALA A 456 -14.33 -2.46 38.76
CA ALA A 456 -13.96 -1.06 38.76
C ALA A 456 -13.32 -0.69 40.11
N PHE A 457 -11.98 -0.70 40.15
CA PHE A 457 -11.21 -0.40 41.35
C PHE A 457 -11.50 1.02 41.86
N GLY A 458 -11.82 1.15 43.14
CA GLY A 458 -12.09 2.45 43.78
C GLY A 458 -13.33 3.20 43.30
N CYS A 459 -14.17 2.60 42.45
CA CYS A 459 -15.33 3.23 41.86
C CYS A 459 -16.54 3.17 42.80
N THR A 460 -17.12 4.34 43.09
CA THR A 460 -18.31 4.50 43.93
C THR A 460 -19.47 5.23 43.24
N SER A 461 -19.32 5.52 41.95
CA SER A 461 -20.39 6.10 41.14
C SER A 461 -20.87 5.09 40.10
N ARG A 462 -22.19 4.93 40.00
CA ARG A 462 -22.83 4.15 38.95
C ARG A 462 -22.54 4.73 37.55
N GLY A 463 -22.52 6.06 37.42
CA GLY A 463 -22.21 6.74 36.16
C GLY A 463 -20.78 6.47 35.69
N GLN A 464 -19.80 6.53 36.61
CA GLN A 464 -18.42 6.13 36.33
C GLN A 464 -18.31 4.66 35.92
N ALA A 465 -19.01 3.74 36.61
CA ALA A 465 -19.03 2.33 36.26
C ALA A 465 -19.60 2.10 34.85
N HIS A 466 -20.69 2.78 34.50
CA HIS A 466 -21.28 2.73 33.16
C HIS A 466 -20.31 3.26 32.08
N ARG A 467 -19.59 4.36 32.35
CA ARG A 467 -18.56 4.89 31.43
C ARG A 467 -17.39 3.92 31.24
N ILE A 468 -16.96 3.20 32.28
CA ILE A 468 -15.93 2.16 32.18
C ILE A 468 -16.39 1.02 31.26
N GLY A 469 -17.65 0.59 31.38
CA GLY A 469 -18.23 -0.42 30.48
C GLY A 469 -18.28 0.05 29.03
N ASN A 470 -18.76 1.27 28.78
CA ASN A 470 -18.76 1.87 27.45
C ASN A 470 -17.35 2.02 26.88
N TRP A 471 -16.39 2.46 27.71
CA TRP A 471 -14.98 2.59 27.31
C TRP A 471 -14.40 1.25 26.87
N ALA A 472 -14.64 0.17 27.62
CA ALA A 472 -14.15 -1.17 27.29
C ALA A 472 -14.74 -1.67 25.96
N LEU A 473 -16.07 -1.63 25.82
CA LEU A 473 -16.76 -2.14 24.63
C LEU A 473 -16.43 -1.32 23.36
N LEU A 474 -16.46 0.01 23.46
CA LEU A 474 -16.14 0.89 22.32
C LEU A 474 -14.67 0.77 21.93
N SER A 475 -13.75 0.62 22.90
CA SER A 475 -12.34 0.44 22.60
C SER A 475 -12.09 -0.89 21.89
N GLU A 476 -12.66 -2.00 22.36
CA GLU A 476 -12.53 -3.31 21.69
C GLU A 476 -13.12 -3.33 20.27
N ARG A 477 -14.24 -2.62 20.06
CA ARG A 477 -14.91 -2.56 18.76
C ARG A 477 -14.16 -1.70 17.76
N LEU A 478 -13.72 -0.52 18.17
CA LEU A 478 -13.18 0.51 17.27
C LEU A 478 -11.66 0.46 17.15
N LEU A 479 -10.96 0.09 18.23
CA LEU A 479 -9.50 0.12 18.31
C LEU A 479 -8.91 -1.29 18.16
N GLY A 480 -9.52 -2.09 17.31
CA GLY A 480 -9.18 -3.51 17.11
C GLY A 480 -8.01 -3.75 16.16
N GLU A 481 -7.18 -2.75 15.89
CA GLU A 481 -5.99 -2.88 15.04
C GLU A 481 -4.76 -2.39 15.80
N THR A 482 -3.63 -3.03 15.55
CA THR A 482 -2.31 -2.61 16.02
C THR A 482 -1.39 -2.41 14.82
N VAL A 483 -0.52 -1.41 14.90
CA VAL A 483 0.53 -1.14 13.91
C VAL A 483 1.91 -1.31 14.55
N THR A 484 2.82 -1.92 13.81
CA THR A 484 4.22 -2.09 14.18
C THR A 484 5.12 -1.68 13.01
N PHE A 485 6.17 -0.93 13.29
CA PHE A 485 7.16 -0.49 12.29
C PHE A 485 8.47 -0.12 12.97
N ARG A 486 9.56 -0.08 12.19
CA ARG A 486 10.89 0.32 12.67
C ARG A 486 11.27 1.70 12.14
N THR A 487 11.87 2.52 12.98
CA THR A 487 12.38 3.86 12.62
C THR A 487 13.73 4.10 13.30
N GLY A 488 14.46 5.13 12.85
CA GLY A 488 15.70 5.56 13.49
C GLY A 488 15.44 6.68 14.50
N MET A 489 16.21 7.76 14.40
CA MET A 489 16.18 8.89 15.33
C MET A 489 14.81 9.59 15.51
N ASN A 490 13.86 9.41 14.58
CA ASN A 490 12.49 9.95 14.74
C ASN A 490 11.69 9.23 15.84
N ALA A 491 12.16 8.09 16.36
CA ALA A 491 11.54 7.46 17.52
C ALA A 491 11.68 8.27 18.81
N ALA A 492 12.66 9.19 18.90
CA ALA A 492 12.86 10.00 20.10
C ALA A 492 11.63 10.87 20.48
N PHE A 493 10.73 11.11 19.53
CA PHE A 493 9.48 11.84 19.73
C PHE A 493 8.31 10.97 20.22
N SER A 494 8.48 9.64 20.27
CA SER A 494 7.44 8.70 20.69
C SER A 494 7.77 8.10 22.05
N ARG A 495 6.83 8.23 22.99
CA ARG A 495 6.88 7.56 24.29
C ARG A 495 5.60 6.73 24.48
N PRO A 496 5.63 5.68 25.31
CA PRO A 496 4.42 4.97 25.69
C PRO A 496 3.34 5.94 26.18
N GLY A 497 2.15 5.86 25.59
CA GLY A 497 1.02 6.75 25.87
C GLY A 497 0.82 7.90 24.88
N ASP A 498 1.86 8.30 24.13
CA ASP A 498 1.75 9.37 23.12
C ASP A 498 0.87 8.95 21.94
N VAL A 499 0.21 9.93 21.31
CA VAL A 499 -0.54 9.72 20.07
C VAL A 499 0.35 10.10 18.89
N PHE A 500 0.50 9.18 17.94
CA PHE A 500 1.16 9.41 16.66
C PHE A 500 0.21 9.08 15.51
N ALA A 501 0.50 9.56 14.32
CA ALA A 501 -0.30 9.23 13.14
C ALA A 501 0.54 8.51 12.08
N THR A 502 -0.10 7.67 11.28
CA THR A 502 0.53 6.98 10.15
C THR A 502 -0.05 7.44 8.83
N THR A 503 0.80 7.45 7.81
CA THR A 503 0.47 7.81 6.43
C THR A 503 0.99 6.72 5.50
N ASP A 504 0.30 5.58 5.50
CA ASP A 504 0.60 4.49 4.58
C ASP A 504 -0.15 4.69 3.26
N GLU A 505 0.61 4.97 2.21
CA GLU A 505 0.09 5.18 0.85
C GLU A 505 -0.68 3.96 0.33
N THR A 506 -0.31 2.75 0.77
CA THR A 506 -0.94 1.50 0.32
C THR A 506 -2.32 1.28 0.94
N ARG A 507 -2.55 1.78 2.17
CA ARG A 507 -3.87 1.79 2.82
C ARG A 507 -4.69 3.01 2.43
N ALA A 508 -4.08 4.20 2.41
CA ALA A 508 -4.78 5.45 2.14
C ALA A 508 -5.18 5.61 0.66
N GLY A 509 -4.42 5.02 -0.26
CA GLY A 509 -4.62 5.14 -1.72
C GLY A 509 -3.99 6.37 -2.36
N LEU A 510 -3.46 7.30 -1.55
CA LEU A 510 -2.73 8.49 -2.00
C LEU A 510 -1.51 8.73 -1.13
N ARG A 511 -0.55 9.46 -1.70
CA ARG A 511 0.62 9.95 -0.99
C ARG A 511 0.26 11.14 -0.10
N MET A 512 0.36 10.93 1.22
CA MET A 512 0.00 11.93 2.23
C MET A 512 1.19 12.47 3.03
N SER A 513 2.40 11.96 2.83
CA SER A 513 3.58 12.39 3.58
C SER A 513 4.88 12.32 2.78
N GLY A 514 5.94 12.90 3.35
CA GLY A 514 7.25 12.96 2.74
C GLY A 514 8.25 13.80 3.53
N ARG A 515 9.25 14.31 2.82
CA ARG A 515 10.30 15.18 3.37
C ARG A 515 10.27 16.56 2.74
N VAL A 516 10.57 17.57 3.55
CA VAL A 516 10.74 18.95 3.07
C VAL A 516 12.09 19.08 2.35
N MET A 517 12.09 19.62 1.13
CA MET A 517 13.31 19.88 0.36
C MET A 517 13.87 21.27 0.64
N SER A 518 12.99 22.27 0.74
CA SER A 518 13.29 23.65 1.11
C SER A 518 12.01 24.34 1.53
N ALA A 519 12.05 25.25 2.51
CA ALA A 519 10.86 25.95 2.96
C ALA A 519 11.15 27.38 3.43
N THR A 520 10.17 28.25 3.25
CA THR A 520 9.96 29.46 4.06
C THR A 520 8.84 29.19 5.07
N ALA A 521 8.50 30.17 5.91
CA ALA A 521 7.39 30.01 6.86
C ALA A 521 6.01 29.82 6.18
N SER A 522 5.86 30.19 4.91
CA SER A 522 4.57 30.14 4.19
C SER A 522 4.59 29.32 2.90
N THR A 523 5.77 28.99 2.37
CA THR A 523 5.91 28.23 1.11
C THR A 523 6.90 27.08 1.31
N ILE A 524 6.43 25.86 1.08
CA ILE A 524 7.15 24.63 1.38
C ILE A 524 7.27 23.82 0.09
N ARG A 525 8.50 23.53 -0.32
CA ARG A 525 8.77 22.62 -1.43
C ARG A 525 8.98 21.21 -0.88
N ILE A 526 8.12 20.29 -1.32
CA ILE A 526 8.12 18.88 -0.91
C ILE A 526 8.97 18.03 -1.87
N ASP A 527 9.22 16.78 -1.49
CA ASP A 527 10.12 15.88 -2.18
C ASP A 527 9.54 15.24 -3.45
N ALA A 528 8.22 15.15 -3.58
CA ALA A 528 7.53 14.79 -4.82
C ALA A 528 6.17 15.48 -4.91
N PRO A 529 5.60 15.67 -6.11
CA PRO A 529 4.30 16.33 -6.26
C PRO A 529 3.16 15.48 -5.68
N ILE A 530 2.19 16.15 -5.05
CA ILE A 530 0.92 15.56 -4.59
C ILE A 530 -0.25 16.41 -5.09
N THR A 531 -1.45 15.85 -5.08
CA THR A 531 -2.69 16.61 -5.35
C THR A 531 -3.06 17.43 -4.12
N VAL A 532 -2.84 18.75 -4.18
CA VAL A 532 -3.11 19.68 -3.09
C VAL A 532 -4.38 20.47 -3.40
N GLY A 533 -5.19 20.76 -2.39
CA GLY A 533 -6.31 21.72 -2.42
C GLY A 533 -6.33 22.55 -1.14
N ILE A 534 -7.49 23.07 -0.74
CA ILE A 534 -7.67 23.74 0.57
C ILE A 534 -7.88 22.66 1.63
N ALA A 535 -6.89 22.48 2.51
CA ALA A 535 -6.76 21.32 3.39
C ALA A 535 -5.79 21.63 4.56
N GLN A 536 -5.53 20.65 5.42
CA GLN A 536 -4.58 20.76 6.53
C GLN A 536 -3.21 20.22 6.10
N PHE A 537 -2.16 21.00 6.30
CA PHE A 537 -0.78 20.59 6.07
C PHE A 537 0.01 20.77 7.37
N SER A 538 0.62 19.69 7.82
CA SER A 538 1.35 19.63 9.08
C SER A 538 2.82 19.33 8.83
N VAL A 539 3.71 19.95 9.60
CA VAL A 539 5.15 19.77 9.44
C VAL A 539 5.85 19.76 10.79
N MET A 540 6.90 18.93 10.89
CA MET A 540 7.79 18.92 12.05
C MET A 540 8.71 20.14 12.01
N LEU A 541 8.56 21.04 12.97
CA LEU A 541 9.38 22.25 13.06
C LEU A 541 10.71 22.00 13.80
N PRO A 542 11.72 22.89 13.64
CA PRO A 542 13.03 22.72 14.26
C PRO A 542 13.03 22.74 15.80
N ASN A 543 11.98 23.28 16.41
CA ASN A 543 11.74 23.28 17.86
C ASN A 543 11.15 21.94 18.37
N GLY A 544 10.97 20.95 17.49
CA GLY A 544 10.39 19.65 17.82
C GLY A 544 8.87 19.63 17.95
N THR A 545 8.17 20.71 17.57
CA THR A 545 6.70 20.74 17.57
C THR A 545 6.14 20.41 16.20
N PHE A 546 5.10 19.59 16.16
CA PHE A 546 4.36 19.30 14.93
C PHE A 546 3.24 20.35 14.76
N GLU A 547 3.44 21.29 13.84
CA GLU A 547 2.52 22.41 13.64
C GLU A 547 1.64 22.16 12.41
N THR A 548 0.34 22.44 12.52
CA THR A 548 -0.65 22.25 11.45
C THR A 548 -1.16 23.60 10.95
N ARG A 549 -1.23 23.78 9.62
CA ARG A 549 -1.70 25.00 8.95
C ARG A 549 -2.60 24.69 7.76
N THR A 550 -3.46 25.64 7.40
CA THR A 550 -4.35 25.49 6.24
C THR A 550 -3.62 25.83 4.95
N THR A 551 -3.75 24.99 3.92
CA THR A 551 -3.19 25.24 2.59
C THR A 551 -4.05 26.23 1.79
N THR A 552 -3.39 27.01 0.93
CA THR A 552 -4.02 28.02 0.05
C THR A 552 -3.90 27.70 -1.44
N ASN A 553 -3.32 26.56 -1.79
CA ASN A 553 -3.17 26.12 -3.17
C ASN A 553 -4.53 25.88 -3.85
N ALA A 554 -4.60 26.18 -5.15
CA ALA A 554 -5.68 25.70 -6.00
C ALA A 554 -5.60 24.17 -6.14
N TYR A 555 -6.75 23.52 -6.34
CA TYR A 555 -6.80 22.06 -6.51
C TYR A 555 -5.97 21.62 -7.72
N GLY A 556 -4.94 20.80 -7.50
CA GLY A 556 -4.09 20.28 -8.56
C GLY A 556 -2.81 19.60 -8.06
N SER A 557 -2.10 18.94 -8.98
CA SER A 557 -0.81 18.30 -8.68
C SER A 557 0.32 19.32 -8.61
N THR A 558 1.00 19.45 -7.47
CA THR A 558 2.09 20.41 -7.25
C THR A 558 3.13 19.85 -6.26
N ASP A 559 4.40 20.26 -6.40
CA ASP A 559 5.49 20.01 -5.44
C ASP A 559 5.72 21.18 -4.47
N THR A 560 4.92 22.24 -4.58
CA THR A 560 5.04 23.46 -3.79
C THR A 560 3.72 23.75 -3.08
N VAL A 561 3.75 23.66 -1.75
CA VAL A 561 2.61 23.86 -0.85
C VAL A 561 2.71 25.26 -0.24
N THR A 562 1.62 26.03 -0.28
CA THR A 562 1.52 27.35 0.36
C THR A 562 0.50 27.30 1.49
N VAL A 563 0.83 27.88 2.65
CA VAL A 563 -0.01 27.84 3.86
C VAL A 563 -0.35 29.23 4.39
N ASN A 564 -1.49 29.34 5.07
CA ASN A 564 -1.93 30.54 5.80
C ASN A 564 -2.73 30.15 7.06
N PRO A 565 -2.39 30.63 8.26
CA PRO A 565 -1.26 31.51 8.61
C PRO A 565 0.11 30.86 8.37
N PRO A 566 1.21 31.64 8.32
CA PRO A 566 2.55 31.06 8.24
C PRO A 566 2.88 30.21 9.48
N PHE A 567 3.81 29.28 9.33
CA PHE A 567 4.39 28.54 10.45
C PHE A 567 5.14 29.47 11.41
N SER A 568 5.20 29.12 12.69
CA SER A 568 5.90 29.91 13.72
C SER A 568 7.40 30.07 13.43
N VAL A 569 8.02 29.05 12.82
CA VAL A 569 9.40 29.04 12.34
C VAL A 569 9.43 28.37 10.96
N ALA A 570 10.35 28.76 10.09
CA ALA A 570 10.51 28.09 8.80
C ALA A 570 10.95 26.62 9.00
N PRO A 571 10.27 25.64 8.36
CA PRO A 571 10.67 24.24 8.43
C PRO A 571 12.07 24.00 7.88
N THR A 572 12.82 23.08 8.47
CA THR A 572 14.15 22.70 7.99
C THR A 572 14.07 21.67 6.86
N ARG A 573 15.10 21.63 6.02
CA ARG A 573 15.26 20.55 5.03
C ARG A 573 15.32 19.20 5.75
N GLY A 574 14.55 18.23 5.26
CA GLY A 574 14.42 16.90 5.87
C GLY A 574 13.33 16.79 6.94
N SER A 575 12.65 17.89 7.31
CA SER A 575 11.47 17.83 8.16
C SER A 575 10.40 16.91 7.55
N VAL A 576 9.74 16.14 8.41
CA VAL A 576 8.61 15.30 8.02
C VAL A 576 7.38 16.19 7.86
N TRP A 577 6.64 15.99 6.77
CA TRP A 577 5.36 16.66 6.54
C TRP A 577 4.24 15.64 6.34
N SER A 578 3.00 16.07 6.61
CA SER A 578 1.78 15.33 6.32
C SER A 578 0.69 16.23 5.77
N TYR A 579 -0.14 15.72 4.87
CA TYR A 579 -1.27 16.41 4.26
C TYR A 579 -2.56 15.67 4.55
N GLN A 580 -3.59 16.37 5.02
CA GLN A 580 -4.90 15.84 5.39
C GLN A 580 -6.01 16.67 4.77
N SER A 581 -6.94 16.05 4.05
CA SER A 581 -8.14 16.70 3.49
C SER A 581 -9.41 16.25 4.22
N SER A 582 -10.56 16.85 3.89
CA SER A 582 -11.86 16.40 4.42
C SER A 582 -12.19 14.96 4.05
N ASP A 583 -11.69 14.51 2.91
CA ASP A 583 -12.01 13.21 2.31
C ASP A 583 -10.91 12.17 2.59
N LEU A 584 -9.80 12.58 3.21
CA LEU A 584 -8.69 11.70 3.55
C LEU A 584 -7.90 12.25 4.75
N VAL A 585 -8.10 11.62 5.92
CA VAL A 585 -7.43 11.96 7.18
C VAL A 585 -6.42 10.88 7.59
N ASN A 586 -5.41 11.27 8.37
CA ASN A 586 -4.39 10.31 8.82
C ASN A 586 -4.98 9.31 9.82
N GLU A 587 -4.53 8.05 9.74
CA GLU A 587 -4.80 7.05 10.79
C GLU A 587 -4.02 7.42 12.05
N GLN A 588 -4.68 7.45 13.20
CA GLN A 588 -4.05 7.79 14.48
C GLN A 588 -3.90 6.55 15.36
N TRP A 589 -2.84 6.53 16.16
CA TRP A 589 -2.44 5.41 16.99
C TRP A 589 -1.93 5.91 18.34
N ARG A 590 -2.21 5.17 19.41
CA ARG A 590 -1.60 5.37 20.72
C ARG A 590 -0.41 4.44 20.86
N CYS A 591 0.76 5.00 21.16
CA CYS A 591 1.98 4.25 21.38
C CYS A 591 1.85 3.37 22.64
N VAL A 592 2.14 2.08 22.49
CA VAL A 592 2.09 1.08 23.58
C VAL A 592 3.49 0.60 23.92
N GLY A 593 4.39 0.56 22.94
CA GLY A 593 5.75 0.06 23.12
C GLY A 593 6.75 0.78 22.23
N VAL A 594 7.95 0.98 22.79
CA VAL A 594 9.12 1.55 22.12
C VAL A 594 10.30 0.67 22.52
N THR A 595 10.84 -0.09 21.56
CA THR A 595 11.93 -1.05 21.80
C THR A 595 13.09 -0.70 20.90
N GLU A 596 14.26 -0.42 21.49
CA GLU A 596 15.50 -0.14 20.76
C GLU A 596 16.32 -1.42 20.57
N ASP A 597 16.87 -1.62 19.38
CA ASP A 597 17.79 -2.71 19.06
C ASP A 597 19.27 -2.30 19.23
N ASP A 598 20.18 -3.28 19.16
CA ASP A 598 21.62 -3.06 19.35
C ASP A 598 22.24 -2.12 18.28
N ASP A 599 21.57 -1.96 17.13
CA ASP A 599 22.00 -1.11 16.01
C ASP A 599 21.46 0.33 16.13
N GLY A 600 20.66 0.64 17.18
CA GLY A 600 20.05 1.95 17.41
C GLY A 600 18.79 2.21 16.57
N ASN A 601 18.21 1.20 15.95
CA ASN A 601 16.86 1.30 15.38
C ASN A 601 15.83 1.00 16.46
N VAL A 602 14.68 1.65 16.33
CA VAL A 602 13.62 1.57 17.31
C VAL A 602 12.36 1.04 16.65
N GLU A 603 11.84 -0.06 17.20
CA GLU A 603 10.52 -0.59 16.88
C GLU A 603 9.46 0.13 17.69
N ILE A 604 8.47 0.70 17.01
CA ILE A 604 7.33 1.37 17.61
C ILE A 604 6.09 0.51 17.40
N SER A 605 5.39 0.23 18.49
CA SER A 605 4.11 -0.46 18.50
C SER A 605 3.00 0.48 18.94
N GLY A 606 1.91 0.55 18.17
CA GLY A 606 0.74 1.36 18.50
C GLY A 606 -0.56 0.58 18.35
N ILE A 607 -1.55 0.94 19.17
CA ILE A 607 -2.94 0.50 19.01
C ILE A 607 -3.75 1.63 18.37
N ALA A 608 -4.75 1.29 17.56
CA ALA A 608 -5.58 2.29 16.90
C ALA A 608 -6.13 3.30 17.93
N TYR A 609 -6.23 4.57 17.54
CA TYR A 609 -6.69 5.64 18.41
C TYR A 609 -7.72 6.51 17.69
N ARG A 610 -8.75 6.91 18.44
CA ARG A 610 -9.82 7.78 17.95
C ARG A 610 -10.18 8.83 19.01
N PRO A 611 -10.05 10.14 18.73
CA PRO A 611 -10.28 11.17 19.74
C PRO A 611 -11.76 11.42 20.05
N ASP A 612 -12.67 11.12 19.14
CA ASP A 612 -14.12 11.28 19.34
C ASP A 612 -14.76 10.15 20.17
N LYS A 613 -14.04 9.05 20.43
CA LYS A 613 -14.49 7.97 21.32
C LYS A 613 -14.84 8.51 22.71
N PHE A 614 -14.09 9.50 23.20
CA PHE A 614 -14.31 10.08 24.53
C PHE A 614 -15.67 10.79 24.61
N ALA A 615 -16.02 11.55 23.57
CA ALA A 615 -17.33 12.18 23.47
C ALA A 615 -18.46 11.14 23.28
N ALA A 616 -18.21 10.05 22.57
CA ALA A 616 -19.19 8.96 22.45
C ALA A 616 -19.44 8.24 23.79
N ILE A 617 -18.40 7.99 24.59
CA ILE A 617 -18.51 7.39 25.93
C ILE A 617 -19.30 8.28 26.90
N GLU A 618 -19.03 9.59 26.87
CA GLU A 618 -19.58 10.55 27.84
C GLU A 618 -20.97 11.09 27.45
N LEU A 619 -21.20 11.34 26.16
CA LEU A 619 -22.41 12.00 25.65
C LEU A 619 -23.33 11.07 24.85
N GLY A 620 -22.92 9.82 24.60
CA GLY A 620 -23.68 8.88 23.77
C GLY A 620 -23.76 9.27 22.29
N LEU A 621 -22.81 10.07 21.80
CA LEU A 621 -22.77 10.49 20.40
C LEU A 621 -22.48 9.32 19.46
N GLN A 622 -23.18 9.29 18.33
CA GLN A 622 -22.91 8.32 17.27
C GLN A 622 -21.64 8.67 16.51
N LEU A 623 -20.73 7.70 16.46
CA LEU A 623 -19.44 7.83 15.78
C LEU A 623 -19.60 7.67 14.26
N GLN A 624 -19.05 8.62 13.51
CA GLN A 624 -19.01 8.56 12.05
C GLN A 624 -17.70 7.92 11.56
N PRO A 625 -17.69 7.02 10.57
CA PRO A 625 -16.44 6.49 10.03
C PRO A 625 -15.49 7.63 9.62
N LEU A 626 -14.23 7.57 10.04
CA LEU A 626 -13.22 8.54 9.60
C LEU A 626 -12.79 8.16 8.18
N PRO A 627 -12.70 9.11 7.25
CA PRO A 627 -12.27 8.81 5.88
C PRO A 627 -10.75 8.63 5.85
N THR A 628 -10.25 7.46 6.22
CA THR A 628 -8.80 7.15 6.27
C THR A 628 -8.25 6.56 4.98
N SER A 629 -9.13 6.20 4.05
CA SER A 629 -8.78 5.66 2.75
C SER A 629 -9.73 6.16 1.68
N ILE A 630 -9.18 6.52 0.52
CA ILE A 630 -9.96 6.74 -0.71
C ILE A 630 -10.12 5.44 -1.52
N ILE A 631 -9.47 4.36 -1.10
CA ILE A 631 -9.64 3.05 -1.71
C ILE A 631 -11.00 2.54 -1.27
N ASP A 632 -11.97 2.53 -2.18
CA ASP A 632 -13.26 1.89 -1.94
C ASP A 632 -13.18 0.41 -2.35
N PRO A 633 -13.11 -0.54 -1.40
CA PRO A 633 -13.07 -1.97 -1.74
C PRO A 633 -14.41 -2.47 -2.30
N PHE A 634 -15.51 -1.73 -2.17
CA PHE A 634 -16.82 -2.12 -2.69
C PHE A 634 -17.15 -1.47 -4.03
N ASN A 635 -16.31 -0.57 -4.52
CA ASN A 635 -16.49 0.09 -5.81
C ASN A 635 -15.19 0.04 -6.63
N VAL A 636 -15.07 -0.97 -7.49
CA VAL A 636 -13.96 -1.08 -8.43
C VAL A 636 -14.33 -0.32 -9.70
N GLY A 637 -13.54 0.70 -10.07
CA GLY A 637 -13.73 1.43 -11.32
C GLY A 637 -13.62 0.53 -12.56
N PRO A 638 -14.16 0.92 -13.73
CA PRO A 638 -14.01 0.14 -14.96
C PRO A 638 -12.55 0.11 -15.42
N CYS A 639 -12.17 -0.94 -16.18
CA CYS A 639 -10.89 -0.95 -16.88
C CYS A 639 -10.85 0.17 -17.92
N THR A 640 -9.72 0.85 -18.05
CA THR A 640 -9.53 1.96 -19.00
C THR A 640 -8.48 1.60 -20.05
N GLU A 641 -8.27 2.45 -21.06
CA GLU A 641 -7.29 2.25 -22.13
C GLU A 641 -7.36 0.89 -22.85
N LEU A 642 -8.59 0.44 -23.16
CA LEU A 642 -8.81 -0.79 -23.93
C LEU A 642 -8.10 -0.71 -25.29
N LYS A 643 -7.19 -1.64 -25.55
CA LYS A 643 -6.38 -1.73 -26.77
C LYS A 643 -6.40 -3.14 -27.32
N VAL A 644 -6.73 -3.29 -28.60
CA VAL A 644 -6.64 -4.57 -29.33
C VAL A 644 -5.59 -4.43 -30.42
N LYS A 645 -4.58 -5.30 -30.40
CA LYS A 645 -3.53 -5.36 -31.42
C LYS A 645 -3.61 -6.68 -32.18
N GLU A 646 -3.67 -6.60 -33.50
CA GLU A 646 -3.62 -7.78 -34.36
C GLU A 646 -2.18 -8.16 -34.71
N SER A 647 -1.94 -9.46 -34.85
CA SER A 647 -0.67 -10.03 -35.30
C SER A 647 -0.92 -11.31 -36.10
N LYS A 648 -0.04 -11.60 -37.07
CA LYS A 648 -0.02 -12.86 -37.83
C LYS A 648 1.01 -13.80 -37.21
N TYR A 649 0.70 -15.08 -37.15
CA TYR A 649 1.65 -16.12 -36.74
C TYR A 649 1.52 -17.36 -37.61
N GLN A 650 2.61 -18.11 -37.74
CA GLN A 650 2.63 -19.35 -38.50
C GLN A 650 2.02 -20.47 -37.64
N MET A 651 0.90 -21.04 -38.08
CA MET A 651 0.24 -22.15 -37.39
C MET A 651 0.77 -23.51 -37.88
N SER A 652 1.22 -23.57 -39.15
CA SER A 652 1.73 -24.77 -39.82
C SER A 652 2.65 -24.35 -40.99
N PRO A 653 3.50 -25.24 -41.58
CA PRO A 653 4.34 -24.90 -42.74
C PRO A 653 3.60 -24.34 -43.97
N VAL A 654 2.28 -24.48 -44.02
CA VAL A 654 1.43 -24.07 -45.17
C VAL A 654 0.30 -23.11 -44.74
N VAL A 655 0.14 -22.82 -43.44
CA VAL A 655 -1.01 -22.03 -42.93
C VAL A 655 -0.56 -20.94 -41.96
N VAL A 656 -0.94 -19.70 -42.27
CA VAL A 656 -0.83 -18.52 -41.40
C VAL A 656 -2.18 -18.27 -40.74
N ALA A 657 -2.17 -17.96 -39.44
CA ALA A 657 -3.36 -17.60 -38.69
C ALA A 657 -3.18 -16.21 -38.05
N ALA A 658 -4.29 -15.57 -37.71
CA ALA A 658 -4.28 -14.31 -36.98
C ALA A 658 -4.49 -14.52 -35.47
N ARG A 659 -3.93 -13.60 -34.68
CA ARG A 659 -4.10 -13.49 -33.23
C ARG A 659 -4.42 -12.05 -32.89
N ALA A 660 -5.39 -11.85 -32.00
CA ALA A 660 -5.66 -10.55 -31.39
C ALA A 660 -5.21 -10.53 -29.93
N THR A 661 -4.34 -9.60 -29.57
CA THR A 661 -3.95 -9.32 -28.19
C THR A 661 -4.82 -8.19 -27.66
N PHE A 662 -5.69 -8.49 -26.70
CA PHE A 662 -6.52 -7.51 -26.01
C PHE A 662 -5.86 -7.13 -24.68
N SER A 663 -5.68 -5.83 -24.43
CA SER A 663 -4.99 -5.29 -23.27
C SER A 663 -5.72 -4.06 -22.72
N TRP A 664 -5.54 -3.77 -21.44
CA TRP A 664 -6.21 -2.67 -20.75
C TRP A 664 -5.37 -2.15 -19.58
N LEU A 665 -5.71 -0.96 -19.08
CA LEU A 665 -5.21 -0.43 -17.82
C LEU A 665 -6.12 -0.90 -16.67
N ALA A 666 -5.52 -1.58 -15.69
CA ALA A 666 -6.23 -2.09 -14.53
C ALA A 666 -6.61 -0.95 -13.56
N PRO A 667 -7.84 -0.94 -13.03
CA PRO A 667 -8.24 -0.01 -11.98
C PRO A 667 -7.54 -0.37 -10.65
N LEU A 668 -7.41 0.62 -9.77
CA LEU A 668 -6.76 0.43 -8.47
C LEU A 668 -7.44 -0.68 -7.66
N GLY A 669 -6.66 -1.64 -7.14
CA GLY A 669 -7.16 -2.76 -6.34
C GLY A 669 -7.65 -3.98 -7.12
N ALA A 670 -7.54 -4.00 -8.46
CA ALA A 670 -7.87 -5.18 -9.27
C ALA A 670 -6.80 -6.28 -9.14
N VAL A 671 -7.25 -7.52 -8.92
CA VAL A 671 -6.37 -8.70 -8.76
C VAL A 671 -6.56 -9.70 -9.91
N ARG A 672 -7.79 -9.81 -10.42
CA ARG A 672 -8.14 -10.75 -11.50
C ARG A 672 -9.11 -10.08 -12.48
N PHE A 673 -9.14 -10.56 -13.71
CA PHE A 673 -9.97 -10.01 -14.77
C PHE A 673 -10.82 -11.11 -15.39
N ASN A 674 -12.11 -10.85 -15.55
CA ASN A 674 -12.96 -11.65 -16.42
C ASN A 674 -13.02 -10.96 -17.77
N VAL A 675 -12.76 -11.69 -18.83
CA VAL A 675 -12.82 -11.20 -20.20
C VAL A 675 -13.82 -12.03 -20.97
N LEU A 676 -14.72 -11.34 -21.66
CA LEU A 676 -15.61 -11.89 -22.67
C LEU A 676 -15.14 -11.41 -24.02
N TYR A 677 -15.08 -12.31 -24.99
CA TYR A 677 -14.96 -11.92 -26.39
C TYR A 677 -15.97 -12.65 -27.25
N GLN A 678 -16.47 -11.96 -28.27
CA GLN A 678 -17.50 -12.46 -29.18
C GLN A 678 -17.24 -11.98 -30.59
N LYS A 679 -17.35 -12.89 -31.56
CA LYS A 679 -17.32 -12.57 -32.99
C LYS A 679 -18.76 -12.39 -33.49
N GLY A 680 -19.12 -11.18 -33.94
CA GLY A 680 -20.46 -10.88 -34.46
C GLY A 680 -21.59 -11.35 -33.53
N SER A 681 -22.37 -12.32 -33.99
CA SER A 681 -23.50 -12.92 -33.25
C SER A 681 -23.21 -14.32 -32.70
N ASP A 682 -21.95 -14.78 -32.75
CA ASP A 682 -21.54 -16.10 -32.24
C ASP A 682 -21.69 -16.18 -30.72
N ALA A 683 -21.60 -17.39 -30.15
CA ALA A 683 -21.66 -17.55 -28.70
C ALA A 683 -20.45 -16.84 -28.03
N PRO A 684 -20.67 -16.01 -26.99
CA PRO A 684 -19.58 -15.33 -26.30
C PRO A 684 -18.70 -16.32 -25.53
N VAL A 685 -17.39 -16.12 -25.58
CA VAL A 685 -16.41 -16.94 -24.87
C VAL A 685 -15.88 -16.17 -23.66
N TYR A 686 -15.89 -16.82 -22.49
CA TYR A 686 -15.43 -16.27 -21.23
C TYR A 686 -14.06 -16.84 -20.85
N ILE A 687 -13.12 -15.96 -20.51
CA ILE A 687 -11.79 -16.31 -20.02
C ILE A 687 -11.49 -15.48 -18.78
N GLN A 688 -10.85 -16.10 -17.79
CA GLN A 688 -10.31 -15.39 -16.64
C GLN A 688 -8.80 -15.20 -16.81
N SER A 689 -8.30 -13.99 -16.55
CA SER A 689 -6.87 -13.66 -16.60
C SER A 689 -6.39 -13.06 -15.28
N GLY A 690 -5.16 -13.41 -14.89
CA GLY A 690 -4.44 -12.74 -13.78
C GLY A 690 -3.60 -11.55 -14.24
N MET A 691 -3.48 -11.34 -15.55
CA MET A 691 -2.70 -10.26 -16.16
C MET A 691 -3.62 -9.28 -16.90
N PRO A 692 -3.25 -8.00 -17.05
CA PRO A 692 -4.06 -6.98 -17.74
C PRO A 692 -4.02 -7.11 -19.29
N SER A 693 -3.87 -8.34 -19.78
CA SER A 693 -3.87 -8.68 -21.20
C SER A 693 -4.28 -10.14 -21.42
N ILE A 694 -4.91 -10.42 -22.55
CA ILE A 694 -5.14 -11.77 -23.07
C ILE A 694 -4.80 -11.86 -24.56
N ASP A 695 -4.40 -13.04 -24.99
CA ASP A 695 -4.26 -13.39 -26.40
C ASP A 695 -5.45 -14.27 -26.83
N VAL A 696 -6.16 -13.84 -27.88
CA VAL A 696 -7.24 -14.61 -28.51
C VAL A 696 -6.73 -15.18 -29.83
N GLN A 697 -6.81 -16.50 -29.98
CA GLN A 697 -6.33 -17.23 -31.15
C GLN A 697 -7.09 -18.55 -31.35
N PRO A 698 -7.30 -18.99 -32.61
CA PRO A 698 -7.14 -18.21 -33.84
C PRO A 698 -8.26 -17.16 -33.99
N THR A 699 -7.95 -15.99 -34.54
CA THR A 699 -8.96 -14.97 -34.88
C THR A 699 -9.29 -14.99 -36.37
N GLU A 700 -10.56 -14.83 -36.67
CA GLU A 700 -11.09 -14.75 -38.03
C GLU A 700 -11.52 -13.31 -38.38
N GLU A 701 -11.68 -13.03 -39.66
CA GLU A 701 -12.19 -11.73 -40.10
C GLU A 701 -13.62 -11.51 -39.58
N GLY A 702 -13.87 -10.31 -39.07
CA GLY A 702 -15.20 -9.90 -38.63
C GLY A 702 -15.16 -8.81 -37.57
N GLN A 703 -16.35 -8.42 -37.13
CA GLN A 703 -16.51 -7.53 -35.99
C GLN A 703 -16.36 -8.34 -34.70
N TRP A 704 -15.40 -7.98 -33.87
CA TRP A 704 -15.17 -8.59 -32.57
C TRP A 704 -15.51 -7.61 -31.45
N THR A 705 -16.23 -8.11 -30.45
CA THR A 705 -16.56 -7.37 -29.23
C THR A 705 -15.76 -7.97 -28.09
N PHE A 706 -14.96 -7.16 -27.40
CA PHE A 706 -14.23 -7.55 -26.20
C PHE A 706 -14.77 -6.77 -25.01
N THR A 707 -15.14 -7.47 -23.95
CA THR A 707 -15.62 -6.89 -22.69
C THR A 707 -14.75 -7.39 -21.55
N VAL A 708 -14.30 -6.50 -20.67
CA VAL A 708 -13.53 -6.86 -19.48
C VAL A 708 -14.17 -6.33 -18.21
N TRP A 709 -14.11 -7.15 -17.17
CA TRP A 709 -14.43 -6.78 -15.79
C TRP A 709 -13.18 -6.98 -14.93
N ALA A 710 -12.84 -5.98 -14.13
CA ALA A 710 -11.87 -6.12 -13.06
C ALA A 710 -12.56 -6.70 -11.82
N ILE A 711 -11.85 -7.54 -11.08
CA ILE A 711 -12.31 -8.09 -9.82
C ILE A 711 -11.21 -7.91 -8.80
N ASN A 712 -11.59 -7.36 -7.64
CA ASN A 712 -10.66 -7.15 -6.54
C ASN A 712 -10.49 -8.41 -5.66
N ALA A 713 -9.64 -8.30 -4.63
CA ALA A 713 -9.33 -9.40 -3.72
C ALA A 713 -10.56 -9.97 -2.98
N ILE A 714 -11.56 -9.14 -2.68
CA ILE A 714 -12.78 -9.56 -1.98
C ILE A 714 -13.89 -10.05 -2.93
N GLY A 715 -13.63 -10.08 -4.23
CA GLY A 715 -14.52 -10.63 -5.25
C GLY A 715 -15.56 -9.66 -5.83
N VAL A 716 -15.48 -8.37 -5.49
CA VAL A 716 -16.34 -7.32 -6.09
C VAL A 716 -15.89 -7.07 -7.53
N THR A 717 -16.87 -7.03 -8.44
CA THR A 717 -16.66 -6.90 -9.89
C THR A 717 -16.93 -5.46 -10.33
N SER A 718 -16.06 -4.90 -11.17
CA SER A 718 -16.23 -3.57 -11.76
C SER A 718 -17.38 -3.51 -12.75
N PRO A 719 -17.83 -2.32 -13.19
CA PRO A 719 -18.62 -2.20 -14.41
C PRO A 719 -17.87 -2.77 -15.63
N PRO A 720 -18.57 -3.32 -16.65
CA PRO A 720 -17.96 -3.81 -17.88
C PRO A 720 -17.33 -2.66 -18.67
N ALA A 721 -16.10 -2.87 -19.15
CA ALA A 721 -15.49 -2.02 -20.15
C ALA A 721 -15.48 -2.79 -21.49
N THR A 722 -16.11 -2.22 -22.53
CA THR A 722 -16.28 -2.88 -23.82
C THR A 722 -15.61 -2.10 -24.94
N ILE A 723 -14.90 -2.80 -25.83
CA ILE A 723 -14.40 -2.28 -27.09
C ILE A 723 -14.87 -3.17 -28.24
N VAL A 724 -15.27 -2.54 -29.35
CA VAL A 724 -15.66 -3.22 -30.58
C VAL A 724 -14.61 -2.89 -31.63
N VAL A 725 -14.00 -3.92 -32.22
CA VAL A 725 -12.92 -3.77 -33.20
C VAL A 725 -13.21 -4.66 -34.40
N GLN A 726 -12.99 -4.12 -35.61
CA GLN A 726 -13.04 -4.89 -36.83
C GLN A 726 -11.68 -5.54 -37.06
N LEU A 727 -11.61 -6.86 -36.97
CA LEU A 727 -10.40 -7.64 -37.19
C LEU A 727 -10.27 -8.03 -38.67
N ARG A 728 -9.12 -7.78 -39.30
CA ARG A 728 -8.87 -8.02 -40.74
C ARG A 728 -7.46 -8.49 -41.07
N ALA A 729 -6.66 -8.91 -40.09
CA ALA A 729 -5.24 -9.22 -40.27
C ALA A 729 -4.91 -10.07 -41.53
N LEU A 730 -5.67 -11.14 -41.82
CA LEU A 730 -5.43 -12.03 -42.98
C LEU A 730 -5.88 -11.47 -44.35
N ASN A 731 -6.65 -10.38 -44.37
CA ASN A 731 -7.20 -9.78 -45.60
C ASN A 731 -6.62 -8.39 -45.90
N GLN A 732 -5.57 -7.97 -45.19
CA GLN A 732 -4.83 -6.78 -45.55
C GLN A 732 -3.99 -7.02 -46.83
N PRO A 733 -4.00 -6.09 -47.80
CA PRO A 733 -3.15 -6.19 -48.99
C PRO A 733 -1.68 -6.31 -48.58
N PRO A 734 -0.92 -7.26 -49.18
CA PRO A 734 0.50 -7.36 -48.90
C PRO A 734 1.26 -6.14 -49.45
N GLY A 735 2.48 -5.93 -48.93
CA GLY A 735 3.39 -4.90 -49.46
C GLY A 735 3.70 -5.12 -50.95
N ASP A 736 4.07 -4.05 -51.65
CA ASP A 736 4.38 -4.11 -53.10
C ASP A 736 5.68 -4.88 -53.40
N VAL A 737 5.75 -5.47 -54.59
CA VAL A 737 6.96 -6.16 -55.09
C VAL A 737 8.10 -5.15 -55.25
N LYS A 738 9.26 -5.45 -54.67
CA LYS A 738 10.47 -4.60 -54.74
C LYS A 738 11.60 -5.31 -55.49
N GLY A 739 12.49 -4.52 -56.11
CA GLY A 739 13.66 -5.05 -56.83
C GLY A 739 13.33 -5.89 -58.06
N PHE A 740 12.22 -5.60 -58.75
CA PHE A 740 11.80 -6.36 -59.92
C PHE A 740 12.75 -6.12 -61.10
N GLN A 741 13.40 -7.18 -61.57
CA GLN A 741 14.41 -7.16 -62.63
C GLN A 741 14.13 -8.24 -63.68
N LEU A 742 14.63 -8.02 -64.90
CA LEU A 742 14.53 -8.96 -66.02
C LEU A 742 15.92 -9.14 -66.62
N ASP A 743 16.40 -10.39 -66.58
CA ASP A 743 17.62 -10.83 -67.21
C ASP A 743 17.30 -11.74 -68.40
N ILE A 744 18.06 -11.65 -69.48
CA ILE A 744 17.80 -12.40 -70.71
C ILE A 744 18.74 -13.60 -70.78
N TYR A 745 18.15 -14.80 -70.90
CA TYR A 745 18.87 -16.06 -71.07
C TYR A 745 18.34 -16.78 -72.31
N ASN A 746 19.10 -16.74 -73.40
CA ASN A 746 18.70 -17.29 -74.71
C ASN A 746 17.31 -16.75 -75.15
N ASP A 747 16.32 -17.63 -75.32
CA ASP A 747 14.94 -17.29 -75.71
C ASP A 747 13.99 -17.10 -74.50
N SER A 748 14.55 -17.07 -73.27
CA SER A 748 13.79 -16.93 -72.02
C SER A 748 14.19 -15.66 -71.27
N ALA A 749 13.22 -15.03 -70.61
CA ALA A 749 13.44 -13.96 -69.65
C ALA A 749 13.40 -14.55 -68.23
N GLN A 750 14.49 -14.40 -67.49
CA GLN A 750 14.53 -14.67 -66.06
C GLN A 750 14.08 -13.40 -65.32
N LEU A 751 12.98 -13.49 -64.59
CA LEU A 751 12.48 -12.42 -63.74
C LEU A 751 13.02 -12.63 -62.32
N GLY A 752 13.47 -11.57 -61.66
CA GLY A 752 13.93 -11.57 -60.27
C GLY A 752 13.23 -10.49 -59.44
N TRP A 753 13.06 -10.73 -58.14
CA TRP A 753 12.49 -9.77 -57.17
C TRP A 753 12.97 -10.07 -55.74
N LEU A 754 12.82 -9.10 -54.84
CA LEU A 754 13.15 -9.25 -53.42
C LEU A 754 12.08 -10.07 -52.67
N PRO A 755 12.44 -10.82 -51.62
CA PRO A 755 11.48 -11.60 -50.83
C PRO A 755 10.42 -10.72 -50.16
N ALA A 756 9.19 -11.23 -50.04
CA ALA A 756 8.09 -10.52 -49.41
C ALA A 756 8.32 -10.34 -47.90
N THR A 757 7.92 -9.18 -47.35
CA THR A 757 8.02 -8.90 -45.90
C THR A 757 6.79 -9.34 -45.09
N ASP A 758 5.70 -9.69 -45.78
CA ASP A 758 4.48 -10.19 -45.15
C ASP A 758 4.53 -11.72 -45.05
N LEU A 759 4.40 -12.25 -43.84
CA LEU A 759 4.39 -13.67 -43.54
C LEU A 759 3.33 -14.43 -44.37
N ASP A 760 2.21 -13.77 -44.66
CA ASP A 760 1.07 -14.31 -45.41
C ASP A 760 1.35 -14.47 -46.92
N VAL A 761 2.38 -13.81 -47.43
CA VAL A 761 2.88 -14.01 -48.80
C VAL A 761 3.96 -15.08 -48.82
N MET A 762 4.86 -15.08 -47.83
CA MET A 762 5.94 -16.05 -47.72
C MET A 762 5.41 -17.48 -47.52
N VAL A 763 4.30 -17.63 -46.78
CA VAL A 763 3.69 -18.92 -46.44
C VAL A 763 2.30 -19.00 -47.08
N GLY A 764 2.18 -19.66 -48.24
CA GLY A 764 0.91 -19.92 -48.93
C GLY A 764 0.45 -18.84 -49.93
N GLY A 765 1.16 -17.71 -50.04
CA GLY A 765 0.93 -16.69 -51.06
C GLY A 765 1.63 -16.97 -52.40
N GLN A 766 1.44 -16.07 -53.37
CA GLN A 766 1.89 -16.26 -54.76
C GLN A 766 2.39 -14.94 -55.37
N VAL A 767 3.34 -15.03 -56.30
CA VAL A 767 3.78 -13.90 -57.15
C VAL A 767 3.13 -14.08 -58.51
N HIS A 768 2.34 -13.10 -58.94
CA HIS A 768 1.70 -13.12 -60.25
C HIS A 768 2.49 -12.26 -61.21
N ILE A 769 2.72 -12.79 -62.42
CA ILE A 769 3.35 -12.06 -63.51
C ILE A 769 2.36 -11.92 -64.66
N ARG A 770 2.15 -10.68 -65.10
CA ARG A 770 1.38 -10.33 -66.30
C ARG A 770 2.26 -9.64 -67.33
N TYR A 771 1.81 -9.61 -68.58
CA TYR A 771 2.53 -9.05 -69.71
C TYR A 771 1.61 -8.24 -70.63
N SER A 772 2.14 -7.18 -71.22
CA SER A 772 1.50 -6.37 -72.26
C SER A 772 2.47 -6.10 -73.40
N THR A 773 1.97 -6.07 -74.63
CA THR A 773 2.76 -5.78 -75.84
C THR A 773 3.15 -4.30 -75.96
N ARG A 774 2.60 -3.42 -75.11
CA ARG A 774 2.93 -1.99 -75.10
C ARG A 774 4.28 -1.79 -74.41
N LEU A 775 5.13 -0.92 -74.96
CA LEU A 775 6.43 -0.57 -74.39
C LEU A 775 6.31 0.69 -73.50
N THR A 776 5.47 0.62 -72.48
CA THR A 776 5.26 1.72 -71.52
C THR A 776 4.93 1.18 -70.14
N THR A 777 5.26 1.94 -69.10
CA THR A 777 4.85 1.66 -67.72
C THR A 777 3.41 2.10 -67.42
N ALA A 778 2.78 2.84 -68.35
CA ALA A 778 1.36 3.23 -68.28
C ALA A 778 0.42 2.11 -68.75
N VAL A 779 0.67 0.88 -68.30
CA VAL A 779 -0.17 -0.29 -68.53
C VAL A 779 -0.82 -0.65 -67.20
N THR A 780 -2.14 -0.74 -67.15
CA THR A 780 -2.82 -1.15 -65.93
C THR A 780 -2.73 -2.67 -65.72
N TRP A 781 -2.81 -3.12 -64.46
CA TRP A 781 -2.77 -4.56 -64.14
C TRP A 781 -3.83 -5.37 -64.90
N GLU A 782 -5.01 -4.77 -65.12
CA GLU A 782 -6.13 -5.43 -65.82
C GLU A 782 -6.00 -5.42 -67.35
N GLU A 783 -5.23 -4.50 -67.93
CA GLU A 783 -4.90 -4.50 -69.36
C GLU A 783 -3.87 -5.56 -69.74
N ALA A 784 -3.05 -6.01 -68.77
CA ALA A 784 -2.00 -6.99 -69.00
C ALA A 784 -2.55 -8.43 -68.92
N SER A 785 -2.06 -9.30 -69.81
CA SER A 785 -2.44 -10.72 -69.83
C SER A 785 -1.58 -11.53 -68.84
N PRO A 786 -2.16 -12.46 -68.06
CA PRO A 786 -1.40 -13.32 -67.17
C PRO A 786 -0.51 -14.29 -67.95
N ILE A 787 0.75 -14.42 -67.53
CA ILE A 787 1.74 -15.27 -68.23
C ILE A 787 2.40 -16.31 -67.32
N ALA A 788 2.58 -16.01 -66.03
CA ALA A 788 3.19 -16.93 -65.09
C ALA A 788 2.79 -16.62 -63.65
N GLN A 789 2.96 -17.63 -62.79
CA GLN A 789 2.67 -17.54 -61.38
C GLN A 789 3.68 -18.37 -60.60
N PHE A 790 4.23 -17.79 -59.54
CA PHE A 790 5.27 -18.37 -58.72
C PHE A 790 4.82 -18.45 -57.26
N ALA A 791 5.44 -19.32 -56.46
CA ALA A 791 5.16 -19.36 -55.03
C ALA A 791 5.71 -18.08 -54.36
N GLY A 792 5.01 -17.53 -53.36
CA GLY A 792 5.40 -16.28 -52.70
C GLY A 792 6.74 -16.34 -51.94
N SER A 793 7.26 -17.55 -51.68
CA SER A 793 8.61 -17.78 -51.15
C SER A 793 9.72 -17.73 -52.20
N GLN A 794 9.39 -17.75 -53.50
CA GLN A 794 10.37 -17.67 -54.58
C GLN A 794 10.78 -16.21 -54.83
N THR A 795 12.04 -16.00 -55.22
CA THR A 795 12.62 -14.68 -55.56
C THR A 795 12.97 -14.54 -57.05
N SER A 796 12.77 -15.59 -57.84
CA SER A 796 12.96 -15.56 -59.29
C SER A 796 12.10 -16.59 -60.02
N GLY A 797 11.92 -16.40 -61.33
CA GLY A 797 11.19 -17.32 -62.19
C GLY A 797 11.44 -17.07 -63.68
N PHE A 798 11.35 -18.13 -64.50
CA PHE A 798 11.54 -18.05 -65.95
C PHE A 798 10.23 -17.86 -66.69
N VAL A 799 10.22 -16.96 -67.67
CA VAL A 799 9.11 -16.72 -68.61
C VAL A 799 9.66 -16.59 -70.03
N ALA A 800 8.81 -16.73 -71.05
CA ALA A 800 9.26 -16.55 -72.44
C ALA A 800 9.70 -15.09 -72.69
N LEU A 801 10.79 -14.90 -73.44
CA LEU A 801 11.27 -13.58 -73.82
C LEU A 801 10.34 -12.96 -74.88
N MET A 802 9.64 -11.90 -74.51
CA MET A 802 8.72 -11.17 -75.38
C MET A 802 9.00 -9.67 -75.30
N LYS A 803 8.78 -8.97 -76.42
CA LYS A 803 8.96 -7.53 -76.53
C LYS A 803 7.71 -6.78 -76.02
N GLY A 804 7.77 -6.28 -74.79
CA GLY A 804 6.65 -5.62 -74.12
C GLY A 804 6.94 -5.30 -72.64
N THR A 805 5.92 -4.87 -71.89
CA THR A 805 6.00 -4.58 -70.44
C THR A 805 5.55 -5.79 -69.61
N TYR A 806 6.39 -6.22 -68.68
CA TYR A 806 6.07 -7.22 -67.64
C TYR A 806 5.65 -6.52 -66.35
N LEU A 807 4.65 -7.08 -65.68
CA LEU A 807 4.09 -6.58 -64.43
C LEU A 807 4.15 -7.66 -63.36
N ALA A 808 4.48 -7.30 -62.12
CA ALA A 808 4.45 -8.21 -60.97
C ALA A 808 3.64 -7.66 -59.80
N LYS A 809 2.84 -8.54 -59.16
CA LYS A 809 2.16 -8.27 -57.88
C LYS A 809 2.25 -9.48 -56.95
N PHE A 810 2.36 -9.22 -55.65
CA PHE A 810 2.17 -10.25 -54.64
C PHE A 810 0.68 -10.50 -54.42
N ARG A 811 0.32 -11.74 -54.16
CA ARG A 811 -1.02 -12.17 -53.76
C ARG A 811 -0.89 -12.94 -52.46
N ASN A 812 -1.60 -12.52 -51.42
CA ASN A 812 -1.64 -13.26 -50.16
C ASN A 812 -2.46 -14.55 -50.29
N SER A 813 -2.43 -15.44 -49.28
CA SER A 813 -3.20 -16.69 -49.30
C SER A 813 -4.71 -16.47 -49.37
N SER A 814 -5.20 -15.33 -48.88
CA SER A 814 -6.62 -14.95 -48.93
C SER A 814 -7.07 -14.39 -50.29
N GLY A 815 -6.13 -14.21 -51.22
CA GLY A 815 -6.38 -13.85 -52.61
C GLY A 815 -6.30 -12.36 -52.95
N ALA A 816 -5.98 -11.49 -51.99
CA ALA A 816 -5.78 -10.06 -52.18
C ALA A 816 -4.41 -9.76 -52.81
N PHE A 817 -4.40 -8.86 -53.80
CA PHE A 817 -3.18 -8.41 -54.47
C PHE A 817 -2.55 -7.21 -53.75
N SER A 818 -1.23 -7.04 -53.89
CA SER A 818 -0.54 -5.81 -53.52
C SER A 818 -1.14 -4.61 -54.27
N THR A 819 -1.15 -3.46 -53.61
CA THR A 819 -1.82 -2.25 -54.12
C THR A 819 -1.25 -1.83 -55.47
N ASN A 820 0.08 -1.75 -55.58
CA ASN A 820 0.77 -1.35 -56.80
C ASN A 820 1.45 -2.55 -57.49
N ALA A 821 1.59 -2.47 -58.81
CA ALA A 821 2.37 -3.41 -59.60
C ALA A 821 3.80 -2.89 -59.79
N ALA A 822 4.78 -3.79 -59.79
CA ALA A 822 6.13 -3.48 -60.28
C ALA A 822 6.19 -3.69 -61.80
N TYR A 823 6.97 -2.88 -62.52
CA TYR A 823 7.03 -2.88 -63.98
C TYR A 823 8.45 -3.05 -64.50
N ILE A 824 8.62 -3.76 -65.62
CA ILE A 824 9.86 -3.78 -66.40
C ILE A 824 9.54 -3.86 -67.90
N ILE A 825 10.25 -3.09 -68.73
CA ILE A 825 10.02 -3.04 -70.19
C ILE A 825 11.14 -3.83 -70.89
N SER A 826 10.76 -4.82 -71.70
CA SER A 826 11.66 -5.54 -72.61
C SER A 826 11.51 -5.01 -74.03
N THR A 827 12.59 -4.51 -74.64
CA THR A 827 12.60 -4.00 -76.02
C THR A 827 13.10 -5.03 -77.04
N THR A 828 13.59 -6.17 -76.58
CA THR A 828 14.26 -7.23 -77.35
C THR A 828 13.37 -8.46 -77.56
N GLY A 829 13.54 -9.13 -78.70
CA GLY A 829 12.93 -10.42 -79.03
C GLY A 829 14.00 -11.42 -79.53
N PRO A 830 13.68 -12.70 -79.74
CA PRO A 830 14.67 -13.72 -80.09
C PRO A 830 15.27 -13.49 -81.50
N LEU A 831 16.61 -13.65 -81.65
CA LEU A 831 17.38 -13.48 -82.90
C LEU A 831 18.32 -14.68 -83.17
N ARG A 832 18.45 -15.10 -84.44
CA ARG A 832 19.20 -16.31 -84.91
C ARG A 832 20.49 -15.99 -85.68
N ASP A 833 21.48 -16.86 -85.48
CA ASP A 833 22.77 -17.09 -86.17
C ASP A 833 23.87 -16.01 -86.11
N TYR A 834 24.95 -16.32 -85.38
CA TYR A 834 26.11 -15.46 -85.09
C TYR A 834 27.42 -16.30 -85.02
N ASN A 835 28.60 -15.70 -85.24
CA ASN A 835 29.93 -16.32 -85.22
C ASN A 835 30.99 -15.45 -84.50
N LEU A 836 31.61 -15.98 -83.43
CA LEU A 836 32.47 -15.24 -82.48
C LEU A 836 33.63 -14.50 -83.16
N VAL A 837 33.73 -13.18 -82.93
CA VAL A 837 34.76 -12.32 -83.54
C VAL A 837 35.89 -11.96 -82.58
N VAL A 838 35.60 -11.62 -81.31
CA VAL A 838 36.63 -11.20 -80.35
C VAL A 838 36.37 -11.83 -78.98
N ASP A 839 37.40 -12.46 -78.42
CA ASP A 839 37.45 -12.87 -77.01
C ASP A 839 38.49 -12.00 -76.28
N MET A 840 38.01 -11.15 -75.37
CA MET A 840 38.83 -10.27 -74.54
C MET A 840 39.02 -10.88 -73.14
N ALA A 841 39.83 -11.94 -73.07
CA ALA A 841 40.26 -12.55 -71.82
C ALA A 841 41.19 -11.60 -71.03
N GLN A 842 40.94 -11.43 -69.74
CA GLN A 842 41.77 -10.61 -68.82
C GLN A 842 42.70 -11.49 -67.97
N GLN A 843 42.34 -12.75 -67.75
CA GLN A 843 43.20 -13.74 -67.11
C GLN A 843 44.36 -14.19 -68.02
N PRO A 844 45.47 -14.72 -67.48
CA PRO A 844 45.79 -14.85 -66.04
C PRO A 844 46.47 -13.63 -65.44
N THR A 845 46.86 -12.65 -66.26
CA THR A 845 47.72 -11.54 -65.84
C THR A 845 46.97 -10.30 -65.36
N PHE A 846 45.69 -10.15 -65.72
CA PHE A 846 44.84 -8.99 -65.40
C PHE A 846 45.58 -7.66 -65.64
N THR A 847 46.06 -7.44 -66.87
CA THR A 847 46.92 -6.30 -67.23
C THR A 847 46.23 -4.95 -67.26
N GLY A 848 44.93 -4.91 -66.97
CA GLY A 848 44.10 -3.72 -66.88
C GLY A 848 44.39 -2.83 -65.66
N THR A 849 43.75 -1.66 -65.66
CA THR A 849 43.85 -0.66 -64.58
C THR A 849 43.05 -1.11 -63.38
N LYS A 850 43.67 -1.11 -62.20
CA LYS A 850 43.09 -1.58 -60.93
C LYS A 850 42.79 -0.41 -60.01
N VAL A 851 41.63 -0.40 -59.38
CA VAL A 851 41.23 0.55 -58.34
C VAL A 851 40.70 -0.27 -57.16
N ASN A 852 41.38 -0.19 -56.01
CA ASN A 852 41.07 -0.96 -54.80
C ASN A 852 41.02 -2.49 -55.00
N CYS A 853 41.68 -3.01 -56.04
CA CYS A 853 41.90 -4.44 -56.28
C CYS A 853 43.37 -4.70 -56.62
N GLU A 854 43.81 -5.93 -56.41
CA GLU A 854 45.18 -6.37 -56.63
C GLU A 854 45.25 -7.82 -57.11
N VAL A 855 46.30 -8.17 -57.84
CA VAL A 855 46.47 -9.52 -58.38
C VAL A 855 47.44 -10.28 -57.49
N ARG A 856 47.01 -11.43 -56.99
CA ARG A 856 47.85 -12.37 -56.24
C ARG A 856 47.77 -13.73 -56.93
N THR A 857 48.93 -14.29 -57.28
CA THR A 857 49.03 -15.65 -57.88
C THR A 857 48.07 -15.90 -59.06
N GLY A 858 47.81 -14.90 -59.90
CA GLY A 858 46.93 -15.03 -61.08
C GLY A 858 45.42 -14.92 -60.80
N VAL A 859 45.03 -14.49 -59.60
CA VAL A 859 43.63 -14.21 -59.21
C VAL A 859 43.52 -12.73 -58.82
N LEU A 860 42.44 -12.05 -59.23
CA LEU A 860 42.16 -10.66 -58.87
C LEU A 860 41.37 -10.62 -57.56
N TYR A 861 41.91 -9.97 -56.54
CA TYR A 861 41.30 -9.81 -55.22
C TYR A 861 41.01 -8.35 -54.90
N LEU A 862 40.03 -8.11 -54.02
CA LEU A 862 39.87 -6.83 -53.33
C LEU A 862 41.15 -6.48 -52.56
N SER A 863 41.54 -5.21 -52.58
CA SER A 863 42.66 -4.70 -51.79
C SER A 863 42.39 -4.88 -50.29
N GLN A 864 43.40 -5.31 -49.54
CA GLN A 864 43.31 -5.60 -48.12
C GLN A 864 44.20 -4.67 -47.31
N ASN A 865 43.83 -4.42 -46.05
CA ASN A 865 44.71 -3.78 -45.08
C ASN A 865 45.93 -4.67 -44.76
N ALA A 866 46.99 -4.08 -44.23
CA ALA A 866 48.27 -4.75 -43.99
C ALA A 866 48.17 -5.97 -43.05
N ASP A 867 47.18 -5.98 -42.16
CA ASP A 867 46.87 -7.04 -41.20
C ASP A 867 45.85 -8.07 -41.72
N ARG A 868 45.33 -7.89 -42.94
CA ARG A 868 44.36 -8.78 -43.62
C ARG A 868 43.05 -9.02 -42.86
N THR A 869 42.65 -8.09 -41.99
CA THR A 869 41.37 -8.18 -41.24
C THR A 869 40.22 -7.47 -41.96
N ALA A 870 40.52 -6.68 -42.99
CA ALA A 870 39.53 -5.92 -43.76
C ALA A 870 39.88 -5.82 -45.25
N VAL A 871 38.86 -5.84 -46.10
CA VAL A 871 38.92 -5.55 -47.55
C VAL A 871 38.26 -4.21 -47.90
N ALA A 872 38.59 -3.66 -49.07
CA ALA A 872 37.83 -2.58 -49.66
C ALA A 872 36.39 -3.01 -49.98
N LEU A 873 35.41 -2.20 -49.59
CA LEU A 873 33.98 -2.47 -49.84
C LEU A 873 33.59 -2.39 -51.33
N HIS A 874 34.38 -1.66 -52.11
CA HIS A 874 34.16 -1.43 -53.54
C HIS A 874 35.49 -1.39 -54.30
N ALA A 875 35.53 -2.11 -55.43
CA ALA A 875 36.67 -2.11 -56.34
C ALA A 875 36.26 -2.09 -57.81
N GLU A 876 37.17 -1.61 -58.65
CA GLU A 876 36.98 -1.48 -60.09
C GLU A 876 38.21 -1.99 -60.85
N TYR A 877 37.97 -2.75 -61.93
CA TYR A 877 39.02 -3.21 -62.84
C TYR A 877 38.66 -2.90 -64.29
N TYR A 878 39.44 -2.06 -64.95
CA TYR A 878 39.20 -1.65 -66.35
C TYR A 878 39.99 -2.54 -67.32
N PHE A 879 39.31 -3.08 -68.33
CA PHE A 879 39.85 -4.11 -69.21
C PHE A 879 40.98 -3.58 -70.11
N MET A 880 41.89 -4.48 -70.53
CA MET A 880 42.90 -4.22 -71.56
C MET A 880 42.81 -5.25 -72.70
N PRO A 881 42.90 -4.86 -73.99
CA PRO A 881 43.02 -3.48 -74.49
C PRO A 881 41.81 -2.60 -74.13
N LYS A 882 42.05 -1.28 -74.00
CA LYS A 882 41.09 -0.31 -73.41
C LYS A 882 39.70 -0.31 -74.06
N PHE A 883 39.62 -0.61 -75.35
CA PHE A 883 38.38 -0.70 -76.10
C PHE A 883 38.52 -1.67 -77.28
N ILE A 884 37.39 -2.18 -77.75
CA ILE A 884 37.22 -2.87 -79.03
C ILE A 884 36.67 -1.86 -80.03
N ASP A 885 37.30 -1.71 -81.20
CA ASP A 885 36.76 -0.89 -82.31
C ASP A 885 36.37 -1.78 -83.50
N LEU A 886 35.10 -1.68 -83.92
CA LEU A 886 34.57 -2.34 -85.11
C LEU A 886 34.67 -1.47 -86.38
N ALA A 887 35.23 -0.26 -86.27
CA ALA A 887 35.40 0.75 -87.31
C ALA A 887 34.11 1.35 -87.88
N LYS A 888 32.96 0.67 -87.75
CA LYS A 888 31.60 1.18 -88.01
C LYS A 888 30.64 0.71 -86.92
N VAL A 889 29.47 1.35 -86.86
CA VAL A 889 28.40 0.98 -85.92
C VAL A 889 27.70 -0.29 -86.39
N TYR A 890 27.72 -1.33 -85.55
CA TYR A 890 26.99 -2.59 -85.76
C TYR A 890 26.16 -2.92 -84.54
N THR A 891 25.06 -3.66 -84.74
CA THR A 891 24.34 -4.35 -83.67
C THR A 891 24.94 -5.74 -83.52
N ILE A 892 25.47 -6.04 -82.34
CA ILE A 892 26.29 -7.22 -82.08
C ILE A 892 25.95 -7.79 -80.70
N ARG A 893 26.13 -9.10 -80.52
CA ARG A 893 25.92 -9.73 -79.22
C ARG A 893 27.17 -9.64 -78.38
N CYS A 894 27.05 -9.10 -77.17
CA CYS A 894 28.12 -9.10 -76.18
C CYS A 894 27.74 -10.04 -75.04
N SER A 895 28.68 -10.91 -74.65
CA SER A 895 28.52 -11.81 -73.51
C SER A 895 29.76 -11.75 -72.62
N ALA A 896 29.55 -11.57 -71.32
CA ALA A 896 30.63 -11.68 -70.35
C ALA A 896 30.73 -13.12 -69.82
N TYR A 897 31.93 -13.55 -69.46
CA TYR A 897 32.16 -14.76 -68.69
C TYR A 897 33.06 -14.41 -67.51
N MET A 898 32.72 -14.93 -66.33
CA MET A 898 33.44 -14.69 -65.09
C MET A 898 33.36 -15.93 -64.21
N GLU A 899 34.46 -16.24 -63.52
CA GLU A 899 34.54 -17.30 -62.51
C GLU A 899 35.29 -16.76 -61.31
N GLY A 900 34.77 -16.99 -60.11
CA GLY A 900 35.35 -16.52 -58.86
C GLY A 900 34.60 -17.08 -57.64
N ALA A 901 35.09 -16.75 -56.45
CA ALA A 901 34.52 -17.17 -55.18
C ALA A 901 34.49 -16.04 -54.16
N VAL A 902 33.50 -16.09 -53.26
CA VAL A 902 33.36 -15.19 -52.10
C VAL A 902 33.80 -15.94 -50.85
N TYR A 903 34.54 -15.27 -49.96
CA TYR A 903 35.08 -15.88 -48.74
C TYR A 903 35.01 -14.92 -47.55
N GLY A 904 34.88 -15.45 -46.33
CA GLY A 904 35.03 -14.67 -45.11
C GLY A 904 36.51 -14.51 -44.73
N LEU A 905 36.94 -13.31 -44.35
CA LEU A 905 38.32 -13.04 -43.90
C LEU A 905 38.60 -13.52 -42.48
N LEU A 906 37.56 -13.66 -41.65
CA LEU A 906 37.65 -14.10 -40.26
C LEU A 906 37.09 -15.51 -40.04
N ASP A 907 36.77 -16.20 -41.14
CA ASP A 907 36.23 -17.57 -41.15
C ASP A 907 37.39 -18.58 -41.17
N ASP A 908 38.27 -18.50 -40.17
CA ASP A 908 39.42 -19.40 -40.05
C ASP A 908 38.97 -20.76 -39.52
N VAL A 909 39.59 -21.85 -39.98
CA VAL A 909 39.32 -23.22 -39.50
C VAL A 909 39.41 -23.34 -37.97
N ASP A 910 40.31 -22.57 -37.35
CA ASP A 910 40.50 -22.53 -35.89
C ASP A 910 39.30 -21.90 -35.13
N SER A 911 38.44 -21.16 -35.83
CA SER A 911 37.23 -20.54 -35.27
C SER A 911 35.98 -21.41 -35.40
N TRP A 912 36.07 -22.56 -36.07
CA TRP A 912 34.94 -23.42 -36.36
C TRP A 912 34.61 -24.34 -35.19
N PRO A 913 33.36 -24.38 -34.69
CA PRO A 913 32.97 -25.27 -33.60
C PRO A 913 32.92 -26.76 -33.98
N ASP A 914 32.56 -27.06 -35.24
CA ASP A 914 32.41 -28.42 -35.77
C ASP A 914 32.61 -28.40 -37.31
N PHE A 915 33.45 -29.29 -37.83
CA PHE A 915 33.78 -29.36 -39.25
C PHE A 915 32.66 -30.03 -40.07
N ASP A 916 31.94 -31.00 -39.48
CA ASP A 916 30.92 -31.78 -40.18
C ASP A 916 29.58 -31.02 -40.35
N ALA A 917 29.43 -29.89 -39.65
CA ALA A 917 28.25 -29.01 -39.71
C ALA A 917 28.38 -27.88 -40.75
N ARG A 918 29.56 -27.69 -41.37
CA ARG A 918 29.78 -26.70 -42.43
C ARG A 918 29.18 -27.23 -43.74
N LEU A 919 28.45 -26.38 -44.45
CA LEU A 919 27.82 -26.71 -45.74
C LEU A 919 28.80 -26.64 -46.93
N ASP A 920 29.94 -25.98 -46.76
CA ASP A 920 30.99 -25.74 -47.75
C ASP A 920 32.36 -25.61 -47.02
N VAL A 921 33.52 -25.55 -47.68
CA VAL A 921 34.82 -25.30 -47.01
C VAL A 921 35.69 -24.29 -47.78
N ASP A 922 35.34 -24.08 -49.05
CA ASP A 922 36.07 -23.35 -50.08
C ASP A 922 35.42 -22.00 -50.47
N GLY A 923 34.32 -21.62 -49.81
CA GLY A 923 33.57 -20.38 -50.03
C GLY A 923 32.40 -20.52 -51.01
N SER A 924 31.47 -19.56 -50.97
CA SER A 924 30.30 -19.55 -51.86
C SER A 924 30.66 -19.10 -53.28
N LYS A 925 29.86 -19.57 -54.25
CA LYS A 925 29.95 -19.12 -55.65
C LYS A 925 29.69 -17.62 -55.75
N ILE A 926 30.35 -16.98 -56.71
CA ILE A 926 30.24 -15.53 -56.95
C ILE A 926 28.83 -15.03 -57.28
N ASP A 927 27.92 -15.92 -57.71
CA ASP A 927 26.52 -15.56 -58.00
C ASP A 927 25.74 -15.06 -56.76
N GLU A 928 26.27 -15.31 -55.55
CA GLU A 928 25.76 -14.78 -54.27
C GLU A 928 26.46 -13.46 -53.84
N GLY A 929 27.52 -13.04 -54.54
CA GLY A 929 28.31 -11.82 -54.28
C GLY A 929 28.16 -10.73 -55.34
N GLY A 930 28.40 -9.46 -54.97
CA GLY A 930 28.11 -8.28 -55.79
C GLY A 930 29.09 -7.96 -56.93
N ALA A 931 29.54 -8.94 -57.72
CA ALA A 931 30.43 -8.72 -58.87
C ALA A 931 29.67 -8.56 -60.19
N MET A 932 30.01 -7.57 -61.00
CA MET A 932 29.37 -7.37 -62.30
C MET A 932 30.32 -6.76 -63.35
N VAL A 933 30.26 -7.29 -64.58
CA VAL A 933 30.89 -6.65 -65.73
C VAL A 933 30.00 -5.54 -66.22
N MET A 934 30.59 -4.38 -66.49
CA MET A 934 29.94 -3.19 -67.01
C MET A 934 30.49 -2.88 -68.41
N VAL A 935 29.62 -2.36 -69.29
CA VAL A 935 29.95 -1.94 -70.65
C VAL A 935 29.64 -0.46 -70.84
N SER A 936 30.51 0.21 -71.59
CA SER A 936 30.34 1.58 -72.06
C SER A 936 30.65 1.60 -73.56
N THR A 937 29.78 2.23 -74.35
CA THR A 937 29.80 2.17 -75.81
C THR A 937 29.88 3.57 -76.43
N THR A 938 30.45 3.66 -77.63
CA THR A 938 30.43 4.87 -78.45
C THR A 938 30.19 4.55 -79.92
N ASN A 939 29.54 5.48 -80.62
CA ASN A 939 29.35 5.43 -82.08
C ASN A 939 30.43 6.23 -82.83
N LYS A 940 31.29 6.96 -82.12
CA LYS A 940 32.39 7.74 -82.70
C LYS A 940 33.67 6.92 -82.77
N ASP A 941 34.65 7.44 -83.51
CA ASP A 941 35.99 6.86 -83.56
C ASP A 941 36.65 6.94 -82.18
N PRO A 942 37.02 5.81 -81.54
CA PRO A 942 37.60 5.83 -80.20
C PRO A 942 38.95 6.56 -80.14
N ALA A 943 39.65 6.77 -81.26
CA ALA A 943 40.86 7.60 -81.31
C ALA A 943 40.58 9.11 -81.16
N THR A 944 39.33 9.55 -81.38
CA THR A 944 38.92 10.97 -81.33
C THR A 944 37.75 11.25 -80.37
N ALA A 945 37.13 10.21 -79.81
CA ALA A 945 35.99 10.33 -78.90
C ALA A 945 36.42 10.92 -77.53
N ALA A 946 35.69 11.93 -77.06
CA ALA A 946 35.84 12.45 -75.70
C ALA A 946 35.08 11.57 -74.69
N GLU A 947 35.36 11.71 -73.39
CA GLU A 947 34.71 10.90 -72.34
C GLU A 947 33.17 11.02 -72.35
N ALA A 948 32.64 12.20 -72.73
CA ALA A 948 31.20 12.44 -72.88
C ALA A 948 30.57 11.76 -74.13
N ASP A 949 31.39 11.32 -75.10
CA ASP A 949 30.93 10.58 -76.27
C ASP A 949 30.74 9.08 -75.98
N TRP A 950 31.16 8.64 -74.79
CA TRP A 950 30.92 7.30 -74.28
C TRP A 950 29.65 7.27 -73.44
N SER A 951 28.84 6.23 -73.60
CA SER A 951 27.70 5.99 -72.72
C SER A 951 28.19 5.73 -71.29
N THR A 952 27.37 6.06 -70.30
CA THR A 952 27.65 5.69 -68.91
C THR A 952 27.77 4.18 -68.80
N TYR A 953 28.66 3.71 -67.92
CA TYR A 953 28.81 2.27 -67.68
C TYR A 953 27.49 1.68 -67.19
N LYS A 954 27.04 0.62 -67.86
CA LYS A 954 25.85 -0.15 -67.50
C LYS A 954 26.23 -1.61 -67.38
N ARG A 955 25.52 -2.35 -66.52
CA ARG A 955 25.73 -3.79 -66.35
C ARG A 955 25.60 -4.51 -67.70
N LEU A 956 26.63 -5.25 -68.05
CA LEU A 956 26.67 -6.10 -69.23
C LEU A 956 26.02 -7.44 -68.89
N VAL A 957 24.76 -7.59 -69.28
CA VAL A 957 24.08 -8.88 -69.41
C VAL A 957 24.22 -9.32 -70.86
N VAL A 958 24.06 -10.62 -71.17
CA VAL A 958 24.06 -11.10 -72.56
C VAL A 958 23.00 -10.31 -73.33
N SER A 959 23.46 -9.43 -74.21
CA SER A 959 22.61 -8.44 -74.85
C SER A 959 23.15 -8.03 -76.21
N ASP A 960 22.23 -7.65 -77.09
CA ASP A 960 22.56 -7.14 -78.41
C ASP A 960 22.74 -5.62 -78.31
N LEU A 961 23.97 -5.16 -78.49
CA LEU A 961 24.38 -3.77 -78.33
C LEU A 961 24.74 -3.18 -79.70
N THR A 962 24.23 -1.98 -79.99
CA THR A 962 24.57 -1.23 -81.21
C THR A 962 25.68 -0.23 -80.92
N PHE A 963 26.89 -0.46 -81.43
CA PHE A 963 28.03 0.43 -81.22
C PHE A 963 29.10 0.34 -82.31
N ARG A 964 29.95 1.38 -82.39
CA ARG A 964 31.22 1.31 -83.14
C ARG A 964 32.35 0.77 -82.27
N ALA A 965 32.50 1.32 -81.07
CA ALA A 965 33.49 0.86 -80.10
C ALA A 965 32.88 0.64 -78.71
N ALA A 966 33.41 -0.34 -77.97
CA ALA A 966 33.01 -0.66 -76.62
C ALA A 966 34.22 -0.82 -75.70
N ARG A 967 34.06 -0.38 -74.44
CA ARG A 967 35.01 -0.57 -73.35
C ARG A 967 34.32 -1.23 -72.17
N PHE A 968 35.06 -2.04 -71.42
CA PHE A 968 34.53 -2.89 -70.36
C PHE A 968 35.27 -2.65 -69.05
N MET A 969 34.54 -2.79 -67.95
CA MET A 969 35.13 -2.82 -66.61
C MET A 969 34.41 -3.87 -65.76
N LEU A 970 35.08 -4.34 -64.71
CA LEU A 970 34.49 -5.11 -63.64
C LEU A 970 34.26 -4.19 -62.45
N GLN A 971 33.09 -4.29 -61.83
CA GLN A 971 32.74 -3.64 -60.57
C GLN A 971 32.44 -4.70 -59.51
N GLU A 972 33.07 -4.58 -58.35
CA GLU A 972 32.91 -5.50 -57.22
C GLU A 972 32.39 -4.73 -56.01
N VAL A 973 31.35 -5.27 -55.34
CA VAL A 973 30.80 -4.71 -54.10
C VAL A 973 30.56 -5.82 -53.08
N VAL A 974 30.99 -5.60 -51.84
CA VAL A 974 30.79 -6.51 -50.70
C VAL A 974 30.02 -5.81 -49.57
N PRO A 975 29.20 -6.54 -48.79
CA PRO A 975 28.30 -5.95 -47.80
C PRO A 975 29.01 -5.42 -46.54
N ASP A 976 30.20 -5.96 -46.23
CA ASP A 976 30.98 -5.62 -45.05
C ASP A 976 32.48 -5.75 -45.31
N LEU A 977 33.28 -5.25 -44.36
CA LEU A 977 34.75 -5.24 -44.47
C LEU A 977 35.37 -6.64 -44.33
N THR A 978 34.61 -7.64 -43.88
CA THR A 978 35.08 -8.98 -43.54
C THR A 978 34.74 -10.03 -44.60
N THR A 979 34.09 -9.63 -45.69
CA THR A 979 33.72 -10.50 -46.81
C THR A 979 34.58 -10.17 -48.02
N GLY A 980 35.49 -11.07 -48.39
CA GLY A 980 36.39 -10.94 -49.53
C GLY A 980 35.86 -11.61 -50.79
N MET A 981 36.42 -11.23 -51.94
CA MET A 981 36.07 -11.80 -53.25
C MET A 981 37.34 -11.98 -54.09
N GLY A 982 37.40 -13.09 -54.84
CA GLY A 982 38.50 -13.40 -55.76
C GLY A 982 38.02 -13.87 -57.13
N ILE A 983 38.51 -13.24 -58.20
CA ILE A 983 38.17 -13.55 -59.60
C ILE A 983 39.30 -14.32 -60.27
N ILE A 984 38.96 -15.51 -60.76
CA ILE A 984 39.87 -16.47 -61.41
C ILE A 984 39.84 -16.26 -62.93
N THR A 985 38.64 -16.21 -63.51
CA THR A 985 38.43 -16.07 -64.96
C THR A 985 37.60 -14.82 -65.22
N LEU A 986 37.97 -14.01 -66.21
CA LEU A 986 37.23 -12.80 -66.57
C LEU A 986 37.43 -12.44 -68.04
N GLY A 987 36.36 -12.38 -68.82
CA GLY A 987 36.45 -11.86 -70.18
C GLY A 987 35.11 -11.52 -70.81
N VAL A 988 35.18 -10.95 -72.01
CA VAL A 988 34.00 -10.62 -72.82
C VAL A 988 34.18 -11.17 -74.23
N LYS A 989 33.13 -11.85 -74.71
CA LYS A 989 32.99 -12.34 -76.07
C LYS A 989 32.06 -11.43 -76.86
N VAL A 990 32.53 -10.98 -78.02
CA VAL A 990 31.78 -10.13 -78.95
C VAL A 990 31.51 -10.88 -80.24
N ASP A 991 30.25 -10.94 -80.62
CA ASP A 991 29.74 -11.75 -81.71
C ASP A 991 28.96 -10.91 -82.74
N VAL A 992 29.35 -11.01 -84.02
CA VAL A 992 28.93 -10.13 -85.13
C VAL A 992 28.22 -10.98 -86.19
N PRO A 993 27.17 -10.48 -86.88
CA PRO A 993 26.47 -11.28 -87.87
C PRO A 993 27.33 -11.56 -89.12
N ASP A 994 27.14 -12.74 -89.73
CA ASP A 994 27.86 -13.19 -90.95
C ASP A 994 27.46 -12.35 -92.18
N ARG A 995 28.45 -11.94 -92.99
CA ARG A 995 28.25 -11.34 -94.32
C ARG A 995 28.47 -12.37 -95.42
N ILE A 996 27.51 -12.47 -96.34
CA ILE A 996 27.59 -13.35 -97.51
C ILE A 996 27.49 -12.51 -98.78
N GLU A 997 28.47 -12.63 -99.67
CA GLU A 997 28.38 -12.09 -101.02
C GLU A 997 28.42 -13.24 -102.03
N SER A 998 27.54 -13.24 -103.01
CA SER A 998 27.49 -14.28 -104.03
C SER A 998 27.12 -13.72 -105.38
N ARG A 999 27.56 -14.37 -106.45
CA ARG A 999 27.08 -14.13 -107.81
C ARG A 999 26.98 -15.44 -108.57
N ASN A 1000 25.95 -15.52 -109.40
CA ASN A 1000 25.66 -16.68 -110.21
C ASN A 1000 26.01 -16.43 -111.69
N ASN A 1001 26.34 -17.49 -112.43
CA ASN A 1001 26.62 -17.54 -113.85
C ASN A 1001 27.73 -16.58 -114.30
N VAL A 1002 28.78 -16.42 -113.50
CA VAL A 1002 29.90 -15.54 -113.84
C VAL A 1002 30.75 -16.21 -114.93
N ALA A 1003 30.89 -15.57 -116.08
CA ALA A 1003 31.74 -16.03 -117.17
C ALA A 1003 33.22 -15.79 -116.84
N ILE A 1004 33.99 -16.87 -116.79
CA ILE A 1004 35.43 -16.86 -116.55
C ILE A 1004 36.15 -17.03 -117.88
N ALA A 1005 36.96 -16.05 -118.26
CA ALA A 1005 37.73 -16.07 -119.50
C ALA A 1005 38.81 -17.16 -119.45
N ALA A 1006 39.27 -17.63 -120.62
CA ALA A 1006 40.32 -18.65 -120.68
C ALA A 1006 41.61 -18.22 -119.95
N ALA A 1007 41.96 -16.93 -119.94
CA ALA A 1007 43.11 -16.42 -119.19
C ALA A 1007 42.89 -16.30 -117.66
N GLY A 1008 41.70 -16.63 -117.15
CA GLY A 1008 41.27 -16.37 -115.78
C GLY A 1008 40.58 -15.00 -115.62
N THR A 1009 39.70 -14.90 -114.63
CA THR A 1009 38.96 -13.66 -114.30
C THR A 1009 39.16 -13.31 -112.83
N THR A 1010 39.54 -12.06 -112.57
CA THR A 1010 39.61 -11.52 -111.20
C THR A 1010 38.24 -11.00 -110.77
N ILE A 1011 37.70 -11.59 -109.71
CA ILE A 1011 36.44 -11.23 -109.10
C ILE A 1011 36.75 -10.31 -107.91
N LYS A 1012 36.26 -9.07 -107.99
CA LYS A 1012 36.35 -8.11 -106.89
C LYS A 1012 35.04 -8.14 -106.10
N PHE A 1013 35.15 -8.18 -104.77
CA PHE A 1013 33.99 -8.02 -103.90
C PHE A 1013 33.48 -6.59 -104.01
N THR A 1014 32.16 -6.43 -103.96
CA THR A 1014 31.50 -5.12 -104.11
C THR A 1014 31.95 -4.17 -103.01
N VAL A 1015 32.13 -4.70 -101.79
CA VAL A 1015 32.78 -4.03 -100.66
C VAL A 1015 33.82 -4.97 -100.06
N PRO A 1016 35.05 -4.53 -99.74
CA PRO A 1016 36.03 -5.39 -99.08
C PRO A 1016 35.48 -6.00 -97.77
N PHE A 1017 35.76 -7.28 -97.54
CA PHE A 1017 35.61 -7.92 -96.23
C PHE A 1017 36.68 -7.38 -95.27
N LYS A 1018 36.55 -7.59 -93.96
CA LYS A 1018 37.58 -7.16 -93.00
C LYS A 1018 38.84 -8.01 -93.11
N ASP A 1019 38.66 -9.32 -93.28
CA ASP A 1019 39.70 -10.31 -93.59
C ASP A 1019 39.34 -11.11 -94.85
N ALA A 1020 40.27 -11.96 -95.34
CA ALA A 1020 40.01 -12.82 -96.49
C ALA A 1020 38.82 -13.78 -96.22
N PRO A 1021 37.70 -13.68 -96.96
CA PRO A 1021 36.51 -14.50 -96.71
C PRO A 1021 36.72 -15.93 -97.19
N ALA A 1022 35.99 -16.89 -96.63
CA ALA A 1022 35.95 -18.26 -97.16
C ALA A 1022 35.19 -18.27 -98.50
N ILE A 1023 35.79 -18.83 -99.56
CA ILE A 1023 35.22 -18.86 -100.91
C ILE A 1023 34.80 -20.27 -101.28
N SER A 1024 33.57 -20.41 -101.76
CA SER A 1024 33.04 -21.62 -102.38
C SER A 1024 32.71 -21.36 -103.84
N ILE A 1025 33.09 -22.29 -104.73
CA ILE A 1025 32.86 -22.21 -106.17
C ILE A 1025 32.03 -23.41 -106.62
N ILE A 1026 31.02 -23.15 -107.43
CA ILE A 1026 30.23 -24.15 -108.12
C ILE A 1026 30.43 -23.95 -109.62
N ALA A 1027 31.30 -24.77 -110.21
CA ALA A 1027 31.63 -24.68 -111.62
C ALA A 1027 30.60 -25.43 -112.48
N GLN A 1028 30.23 -24.88 -113.64
CA GLN A 1028 29.23 -25.44 -114.53
C GLN A 1028 29.88 -26.02 -115.79
N GLY A 1029 29.40 -27.19 -116.24
CA GLY A 1029 29.82 -27.78 -117.53
C GLY A 1029 31.28 -28.22 -117.61
N LEU A 1030 31.88 -28.68 -116.50
CA LEU A 1030 33.24 -29.24 -116.48
C LEU A 1030 33.25 -30.67 -117.08
N ALA A 1031 34.20 -30.92 -117.98
CA ALA A 1031 34.47 -32.28 -118.47
C ALA A 1031 35.33 -33.05 -117.46
N SER A 1032 35.37 -34.38 -117.58
CA SER A 1032 36.19 -35.22 -116.72
C SER A 1032 37.68 -34.85 -116.84
N GLY A 1033 38.29 -34.46 -115.72
CA GLY A 1033 39.69 -34.02 -115.64
C GLY A 1033 39.91 -32.51 -115.75
N ASP A 1034 38.88 -31.71 -116.02
CA ASP A 1034 38.97 -30.25 -115.92
C ASP A 1034 39.10 -29.83 -114.45
N LYS A 1035 39.90 -28.79 -114.17
CA LYS A 1035 40.14 -28.27 -112.82
C LYS A 1035 40.04 -26.74 -112.78
N TRP A 1036 39.79 -26.20 -111.60
CA TRP A 1036 39.86 -24.76 -111.34
C TRP A 1036 40.84 -24.46 -110.22
N THR A 1037 41.44 -23.28 -110.29
CA THR A 1037 42.37 -22.78 -109.27
C THR A 1037 41.95 -21.39 -108.83
N ILE A 1038 41.93 -21.16 -107.52
CA ILE A 1038 41.76 -19.83 -106.93
C ILE A 1038 43.14 -19.33 -106.50
N THR A 1039 43.49 -18.13 -106.94
CA THR A 1039 44.75 -17.46 -106.59
C THR A 1039 44.49 -16.01 -106.20
N GLY A 1040 45.36 -15.42 -105.36
CA GLY A 1040 45.24 -14.00 -104.98
C GLY A 1040 44.02 -13.68 -104.11
N GLN A 1041 43.56 -14.62 -103.28
CA GLN A 1041 42.47 -14.39 -102.33
C GLN A 1041 42.87 -13.36 -101.27
N SER A 1042 42.10 -12.29 -101.19
CA SER A 1042 42.26 -11.21 -100.21
C SER A 1042 40.90 -10.70 -99.75
N ALA A 1043 40.90 -9.80 -98.77
CA ALA A 1043 39.71 -9.05 -98.36
C ALA A 1043 38.98 -8.33 -99.51
N THR A 1044 39.64 -8.08 -100.64
CA THR A 1044 39.09 -7.28 -101.76
C THR A 1044 38.59 -8.11 -102.94
N GLY A 1045 38.94 -9.39 -103.01
CA GLY A 1045 38.58 -10.25 -104.13
C GLY A 1045 39.48 -11.48 -104.26
N PHE A 1046 39.27 -12.24 -105.33
CA PHE A 1046 40.03 -13.43 -105.69
C PHE A 1046 40.06 -13.61 -107.21
N THR A 1047 41.05 -14.33 -107.73
CA THR A 1047 41.12 -14.68 -109.16
C THR A 1047 40.83 -16.16 -109.33
N ILE A 1048 39.97 -16.49 -110.30
CA ILE A 1048 39.66 -17.87 -110.68
C ILE A 1048 40.00 -18.11 -112.14
N ALA A 1049 40.59 -19.28 -112.41
CA ALA A 1049 40.88 -19.76 -113.77
C ALA A 1049 40.51 -21.24 -113.90
N PHE A 1050 40.05 -21.64 -115.09
CA PHE A 1050 39.74 -23.02 -115.44
C PHE A 1050 40.79 -23.58 -116.40
N GLN A 1051 41.17 -24.84 -116.20
CA GLN A 1051 42.10 -25.57 -117.05
C GLN A 1051 41.47 -26.90 -117.44
N ASN A 1052 41.68 -27.32 -118.70
CA ASN A 1052 41.29 -28.65 -119.12
C ASN A 1052 42.23 -29.72 -118.52
N SER A 1053 41.89 -30.99 -118.74
CA SER A 1053 42.71 -32.13 -118.28
C SER A 1053 44.17 -32.13 -118.79
N ALA A 1054 44.47 -31.41 -119.87
CA ALA A 1054 45.83 -31.20 -120.40
C ALA A 1054 46.53 -29.95 -119.83
N GLY A 1055 45.93 -29.23 -118.88
CA GLY A 1055 46.49 -28.02 -118.27
C GLY A 1055 46.37 -26.76 -119.13
N THR A 1056 45.65 -26.81 -120.26
CA THR A 1056 45.40 -25.64 -121.12
C THR A 1056 44.23 -24.83 -120.57
N ALA A 1057 44.34 -23.51 -120.57
CA ALA A 1057 43.36 -22.63 -119.98
C ALA A 1057 42.07 -22.56 -120.84
N ILE A 1058 40.90 -22.69 -120.20
CA ILE A 1058 39.59 -22.79 -120.86
C ILE A 1058 38.59 -21.80 -120.27
N ALA A 1059 37.65 -21.32 -121.08
CA ALA A 1059 36.56 -20.46 -120.60
C ALA A 1059 35.39 -21.31 -120.09
N LYS A 1060 34.86 -20.97 -118.90
CA LYS A 1060 33.73 -21.65 -118.25
C LYS A 1060 32.88 -20.66 -117.44
N THR A 1061 31.69 -21.07 -117.03
CA THR A 1061 30.85 -20.32 -116.08
C THR A 1061 30.90 -20.95 -114.70
N CYS A 1062 30.83 -20.13 -113.65
CA CYS A 1062 30.68 -20.60 -112.29
C CYS A 1062 29.82 -19.69 -111.43
N ASP A 1063 29.20 -20.28 -110.42
CA ASP A 1063 28.62 -19.56 -109.29
C ASP A 1063 29.66 -19.50 -108.18
N TRP A 1064 29.68 -18.43 -107.41
CA TRP A 1064 30.55 -18.31 -106.24
C TRP A 1064 29.84 -17.68 -105.05
N ILE A 1065 30.24 -18.14 -103.86
CA ILE A 1065 29.79 -17.60 -102.57
C ILE A 1065 31.04 -17.30 -101.74
N ALA A 1066 31.14 -16.07 -101.26
CA ALA A 1066 32.12 -15.66 -100.26
C ALA A 1066 31.40 -15.41 -98.93
N ARG A 1067 31.81 -16.13 -97.89
CA ARG A 1067 31.32 -15.94 -96.51
C ARG A 1067 32.44 -15.40 -95.64
N GLY A 1068 32.16 -14.31 -94.94
CA GLY A 1068 33.08 -13.70 -93.99
C GLY A 1068 32.38 -12.61 -93.20
N TYR A 1069 33.13 -11.68 -92.63
CA TYR A 1069 32.58 -10.54 -91.90
C TYR A 1069 33.24 -9.25 -92.39
N GLY A 1070 32.53 -8.13 -92.32
CA GLY A 1070 33.04 -6.85 -92.81
C GLY A 1070 31.95 -5.92 -93.33
N TYR A 1071 32.37 -4.73 -93.76
CA TYR A 1071 31.49 -3.59 -94.04
C TYR A 1071 30.32 -3.93 -94.95
N GLU A 1072 29.10 -3.85 -94.42
CA GLU A 1072 27.90 -3.84 -95.24
C GLU A 1072 27.71 -2.44 -95.87
N HIS A 1073 27.00 -2.40 -97.00
CA HIS A 1073 26.75 -1.20 -97.79
C HIS A 1073 26.08 -0.11 -96.95
N VAL A 1074 26.53 1.14 -97.10
CA VAL A 1074 25.87 2.33 -96.56
C VAL A 1074 24.85 2.86 -97.58
N ALA A 1075 23.65 3.11 -97.05
CA ALA A 1075 22.64 4.09 -97.44
C ALA A 1075 21.92 3.95 -98.80
N LEU A 1076 20.63 3.65 -98.68
CA LEU A 1076 19.56 4.32 -99.43
C LEU A 1076 19.71 5.85 -99.29
N ALA A 1077 20.47 6.47 -100.16
CA ALA A 1077 20.47 7.91 -100.38
C ALA A 1077 20.30 8.14 -101.88
N GLY A 1078 19.05 8.26 -102.33
CA GLY A 1078 18.77 8.55 -103.74
C GLY A 1078 17.41 8.16 -104.32
N LEU A 1079 16.48 7.59 -103.55
CA LEU A 1079 15.11 7.32 -104.04
C LEU A 1079 14.15 8.39 -103.51
N GLY A 1080 13.50 9.08 -104.44
CA GLY A 1080 12.59 10.19 -104.16
C GLY A 1080 11.23 9.72 -103.66
N GLN A 1081 10.54 10.64 -102.99
CA GLN A 1081 9.23 10.46 -102.33
C GLN A 1081 8.11 9.89 -103.23
N GLN A 1082 8.26 9.92 -104.56
CA GLN A 1082 7.27 9.37 -105.50
C GLN A 1082 7.33 7.84 -105.69
N ASP A 1083 8.45 7.18 -105.35
CA ASP A 1083 8.55 5.72 -105.47
C ASP A 1083 7.98 4.98 -104.23
N LEU A 1084 7.75 5.71 -103.12
CA LEU A 1084 7.13 5.22 -101.89
C LEU A 1084 5.59 5.17 -101.94
N GLU A 1085 4.94 5.80 -102.92
CA GLU A 1085 3.47 5.90 -102.98
C GLU A 1085 2.80 4.87 -103.92
N ARG A 1086 3.56 4.02 -104.62
CA ARG A 1086 3.00 3.03 -105.57
C ARG A 1086 3.11 1.56 -105.16
N ALA A 1087 3.72 1.24 -104.02
CA ALA A 1087 4.09 -0.15 -103.74
C ALA A 1087 3.18 -0.94 -102.80
N ASP A 1088 2.18 -0.36 -102.11
CA ASP A 1088 1.49 -1.16 -101.06
C ASP A 1088 0.03 -0.77 -100.74
N LEU A 1089 -0.70 -0.16 -101.69
CA LEU A 1089 -2.13 0.18 -101.48
C LEU A 1089 -3.11 -0.83 -102.14
N ASP A 1090 -2.72 -1.47 -103.24
CA ASP A 1090 -3.61 -2.40 -103.97
C ASP A 1090 -3.74 -3.78 -103.29
N VAL A 1091 -2.77 -4.17 -102.46
CA VAL A 1091 -2.81 -5.43 -101.69
C VAL A 1091 -3.66 -5.29 -100.41
N LEU A 1092 -3.72 -4.09 -99.83
CA LEU A 1092 -4.49 -3.80 -98.61
C LEU A 1092 -5.99 -3.56 -98.87
N ILE A 1093 -6.38 -3.15 -100.08
CA ILE A 1093 -7.80 -2.97 -100.46
C ILE A 1093 -8.47 -4.32 -100.83
N ALA A 1094 -7.71 -5.30 -101.32
CA ALA A 1094 -8.20 -6.64 -101.63
C ALA A 1094 -8.53 -7.50 -100.38
N GLN A 1095 -7.90 -7.22 -99.23
CA GLN A 1095 -8.12 -7.98 -97.98
C GLN A 1095 -9.25 -7.45 -97.09
N ARG A 1096 -9.81 -6.27 -97.39
CA ARG A 1096 -10.90 -5.65 -96.59
C ARG A 1096 -12.31 -6.03 -97.05
N ALA A 1097 -12.46 -6.82 -98.13
CA ALA A 1097 -13.75 -7.23 -98.70
C ALA A 1097 -14.28 -8.59 -98.16
N ALA A 1098 -13.58 -9.26 -97.25
CA ALA A 1098 -13.90 -10.63 -96.83
C ALA A 1098 -14.53 -10.78 -95.43
N ILE A 1099 -14.80 -9.69 -94.68
CA ILE A 1099 -15.44 -9.78 -93.36
C ILE A 1099 -16.52 -8.71 -93.18
N GLY A 1100 -17.77 -9.15 -93.32
CA GLY A 1100 -18.93 -8.60 -92.62
C GLY A 1100 -19.94 -9.74 -92.40
N PRO A 1101 -21.10 -9.52 -91.78
CA PRO A 1101 -21.39 -8.63 -90.64
C PRO A 1101 -22.30 -9.32 -89.60
N VAL A 1102 -22.05 -9.22 -88.29
CA VAL A 1102 -23.03 -9.66 -87.27
C VAL A 1102 -23.03 -8.73 -86.04
N MET A 1103 -24.21 -8.14 -85.81
CA MET A 1103 -24.75 -7.52 -84.58
C MET A 1103 -24.49 -6.03 -84.30
N GLN A 1104 -25.39 -5.22 -84.88
CA GLN A 1104 -26.01 -4.07 -84.21
C GLN A 1104 -27.03 -4.51 -83.14
N GLN A 1105 -27.32 -3.58 -82.22
CA GLN A 1105 -28.36 -3.53 -81.16
C GLN A 1105 -27.83 -3.90 -79.76
N ARG A 1106 -28.01 -3.14 -78.68
CA ARG A 1106 -28.89 -1.98 -78.40
C ARG A 1106 -28.46 -1.33 -77.08
N ASN A 1107 -28.55 0.00 -77.04
CA ASN A 1107 -29.01 0.89 -75.96
C ASN A 1107 -28.73 0.59 -74.46
N GLU A 1108 -28.17 1.60 -73.77
CA GLU A 1108 -28.63 2.22 -72.49
C GLU A 1108 -27.40 2.79 -71.75
N LEU A 1109 -27.19 4.11 -71.86
CA LEU A 1109 -27.61 5.13 -70.88
C LEU A 1109 -26.65 5.19 -69.69
N GLY A 1110 -25.70 6.12 -69.78
CA GLY A 1110 -25.05 6.71 -68.63
C GLY A 1110 -25.95 7.80 -68.03
N ASP A 1111 -25.93 7.89 -66.71
CA ASP A 1111 -26.13 9.12 -65.97
C ASP A 1111 -25.57 8.93 -64.54
N TRP A 1112 -25.14 10.07 -63.97
CA TRP A 1112 -24.67 10.33 -62.60
C TRP A 1112 -23.15 10.25 -62.34
N LEU A 1113 -22.53 11.41 -62.66
CA LEU A 1113 -21.45 12.14 -61.97
C LEU A 1113 -20.56 11.41 -60.98
#